data_AF-A0A2E8Y820-F1
#
_entry.id   AF-A0A2E8Y820-F1
#
_cell.length_a   1.000
_cell.length_b   1.000
_cell.length_c   1.000
_cell.angle_alpha   90.00
_cell.angle_beta   90.00
_cell.angle_gamma   90.00
#
_symmetry.space_group_name_H-M   'P 1'
#
loop_
_entity.id
_entity.type
_entity.pdbx_description
1 polymer ?
#
loop_
_entity_poly.entity_id
_entity_poly.type
_entity_poly.pdbx_seq_one_letter_code
_entity_poly.pdbx_strand_id
1 'polypeptide(L)'
;MFDRVSFLGALLVVLACVGGGLRLAKAAEPGAVFGHWLLEPSRLDGNRLKALTGPDGTPEGLGRSLRFVASPGPGHAEFLGQRSRIELSPNIADLGLPRRELTVEAWVSVGKPMQWGGIIGALQDNGTYEKGWLLGFRNDRFSFAVNSEGQKSLTYLTADRAFEPDRWYHVAGVYDGTTQRLYVDGELAGESTDQKGAIVYPPKAWMTLGAYQDDDEFFSMTGRLHEVRLLGSALSVAEIAKRHLAKRDAFPKPKPKPKPLAIAYGPFVDWVDRTTATLSWEVDEPMKGRVRWSMPSGQSVELTTGQTGTRHLLTLRDLVLDGEYRYQILGSAAGLSVQSKPYKFDSSFYYRLPATPLAQAGESKQPNLPGLAGQILELADARAGYALVLGGVDGSLALELVRQSDLQVVVLEQDAERVKAIRAALDDAGVYGVRASVLVGSLGERTLGPMLFNLIVSERHLLGGQLPPATGAEALRSLAPSGGSLVLGPAGELGQAQRWLGQAGSRLVRSDDGKARWLVHERPRLAGAGEWTHQYGNAQNTSCSGDDLVKGEMGVKWWGEPGPRPMPDRGPRNPAPLSADGRLFIQGDRMLFGLDAYNGTVLWSFSSPEMRRANIPRDSSNMVAAGERLYLVQGRYCIGIDGATGERAARFQVDEGRGHDWSYLAAVDGMLIGSRVKRGAVYLGDDGQWFENFDAGDISRVTSDRLFGVDPKNGSRAWGYSGGAIVNSTITIGDGVVYFIESRAGAAVEKAGTIQPIHRLGEQHLVALDLRTGKPKWDRAHDFSKLQYMTYLVYADGTLVATGSDKKKHFHTYAIAAVEKAVEAQDGERTIIPPGSLIWEDHHAAGKDHHSGHLQHPVIIGNTFFSDQWAFDMRTGKQVRDDLPERRGCGTMSASNHSLFFRHYFHGMWNLDTNKRSQFEGIRSGCWLGLIPAGGMLLAPETSAGCSCTHSIQTSVGYLPRTME
;
A
#
# COMPACT_ATOMS: atom_id res chain seq x y z
N MET A 1 4.53 -18.96 -68.45
CA MET A 1 5.29 -19.92 -67.64
C MET A 1 4.29 -20.51 -66.65
N PHE A 2 3.82 -21.74 -66.83
CA PHE A 2 4.59 -23.01 -66.83
C PHE A 2 5.19 -23.24 -65.43
N ASP A 3 4.72 -24.22 -64.62
CA ASP A 3 3.76 -25.28 -64.96
C ASP A 3 2.81 -25.79 -63.87
N ARG A 4 1.77 -26.50 -64.33
CA ARG A 4 0.81 -27.31 -63.55
C ARG A 4 1.00 -28.79 -63.87
N VAL A 5 0.91 -29.67 -62.88
CA VAL A 5 0.31 -31.03 -62.95
C VAL A 5 -0.26 -31.31 -61.54
N SER A 6 -1.56 -31.51 -61.25
CA SER A 6 -2.64 -32.39 -61.79
C SER A 6 -2.53 -33.85 -61.32
N PHE A 7 -3.58 -34.67 -61.08
CA PHE A 7 -5.07 -34.57 -61.00
C PHE A 7 -5.53 -35.50 -59.82
N LEU A 8 -6.78 -35.98 -59.55
CA LEU A 8 -8.11 -35.98 -60.21
C LEU A 8 -9.24 -36.26 -59.17
N GLY A 9 -10.46 -35.77 -59.39
CA GLY A 9 -11.74 -36.32 -58.85
C GLY A 9 -12.14 -35.86 -57.43
N ALA A 10 -13.38 -35.47 -57.09
CA ALA A 10 -14.74 -35.80 -57.55
C ALA A 10 -15.21 -37.23 -57.15
N LEU A 11 -16.46 -37.50 -56.72
CA LEU A 11 -17.68 -36.66 -56.62
C LEU A 11 -18.68 -37.26 -55.58
N LEU A 12 -19.67 -36.45 -55.15
CA LEU A 12 -21.03 -36.76 -54.64
C LEU A 12 -21.31 -37.75 -53.47
N VAL A 13 -21.97 -37.17 -52.46
CA VAL A 13 -23.13 -37.65 -51.67
C VAL A 13 -23.82 -38.97 -52.10
N VAL A 14 -24.11 -39.84 -51.11
CA VAL A 14 -25.44 -40.44 -50.85
C VAL A 14 -25.55 -40.90 -49.39
N LEU A 15 -26.73 -40.77 -48.78
CA LEU A 15 -27.05 -41.32 -47.46
C LEU A 15 -27.78 -42.67 -47.62
N ALA A 16 -27.29 -43.75 -47.02
CA ALA A 16 -27.98 -45.04 -46.99
C ALA A 16 -27.70 -45.80 -45.68
N CYS A 17 -28.71 -46.51 -45.19
CA CYS A 17 -28.66 -47.23 -43.91
C CYS A 17 -28.34 -48.73 -44.09
N VAL A 18 -28.29 -49.43 -42.94
CA VAL A 18 -28.35 -50.90 -42.76
C VAL A 18 -27.01 -51.66 -42.73
N GLY A 19 -26.73 -52.24 -41.56
CA GLY A 19 -26.29 -53.64 -41.43
C GLY A 19 -24.85 -54.01 -41.81
N GLY A 20 -23.89 -53.72 -40.92
CA GLY A 20 -22.52 -54.24 -41.04
C GLY A 20 -21.78 -54.27 -39.71
N GLY A 21 -21.77 -55.42 -39.03
CA GLY A 21 -21.12 -55.60 -37.72
C GLY A 21 -19.60 -55.68 -37.79
N LEU A 22 -18.93 -54.55 -38.05
CA LEU A 22 -17.47 -54.45 -37.99
C LEU A 22 -16.98 -54.53 -36.54
N ARG A 23 -16.59 -55.75 -36.12
CA ARG A 23 -15.85 -55.99 -34.88
C ARG A 23 -14.55 -55.17 -34.93
N LEU A 24 -14.46 -54.12 -34.09
CA LEU A 24 -13.17 -53.48 -33.81
C LEU A 24 -12.20 -54.54 -33.29
N ALA A 25 -11.10 -54.75 -34.01
CA ALA A 25 -10.11 -55.75 -33.66
C ALA A 25 -9.51 -55.42 -32.28
N LYS A 26 -9.54 -56.41 -31.37
CA LYS A 26 -8.97 -56.28 -30.02
C LYS A 26 -7.44 -56.24 -30.14
N ALA A 27 -6.88 -55.05 -30.36
CA ALA A 27 -5.45 -54.82 -30.23
C ALA A 27 -5.02 -55.27 -28.83
N ALA A 28 -4.05 -56.18 -28.75
CA ALA A 28 -3.53 -56.64 -27.47
C ALA A 28 -2.78 -55.49 -26.80
N GLU A 29 -3.18 -55.13 -25.57
CA GLU A 29 -2.38 -54.21 -24.76
C GLU A 29 -1.09 -54.92 -24.34
N PRO A 30 0.09 -54.28 -24.44
CA PRO A 30 1.31 -54.79 -23.83
C PRO A 30 1.15 -54.83 -22.30
N GLY A 31 1.52 -55.95 -21.69
CA GLY A 31 1.39 -56.18 -20.26
C GLY A 31 0.04 -56.79 -19.85
N ALA A 32 0.05 -57.52 -18.73
CA ALA A 32 -1.17 -58.08 -18.16
C ALA A 32 -2.00 -56.97 -17.47
N VAL A 33 -3.08 -56.54 -18.11
CA VAL A 33 -4.08 -55.67 -17.46
C VAL A 33 -4.72 -56.46 -16.33
N PHE A 34 -4.42 -56.07 -15.10
CA PHE A 34 -4.92 -56.72 -13.88
C PHE A 34 -6.27 -56.13 -13.47
N GLY A 35 -6.43 -54.81 -13.62
CA GLY A 35 -7.65 -54.09 -13.29
C GLY A 35 -7.92 -52.95 -14.28
N HIS A 36 -9.17 -52.80 -14.69
CA HIS A 36 -9.64 -51.69 -15.52
C HIS A 36 -11.08 -51.34 -15.16
N TRP A 37 -11.26 -50.14 -14.61
CA TRP A 37 -12.56 -49.61 -14.21
C TRP A 37 -12.84 -48.35 -15.01
N LEU A 38 -13.97 -48.33 -15.71
CA LEU A 38 -14.53 -47.16 -16.37
C LEU A 38 -15.71 -46.69 -15.52
N LEU A 39 -15.65 -45.47 -14.99
CA LEU A 39 -16.54 -45.00 -13.93
C LEU A 39 -17.71 -44.19 -14.50
N GLU A 40 -18.38 -44.72 -15.52
CA GLU A 40 -19.54 -44.07 -16.16
C GLU A 40 -20.86 -44.77 -15.81
N PRO A 41 -22.03 -44.10 -15.91
CA PRO A 41 -23.32 -44.70 -15.57
C PRO A 41 -23.67 -46.01 -16.28
N SER A 42 -23.14 -46.26 -17.49
CA SER A 42 -23.36 -47.51 -18.24
C SER A 42 -22.79 -48.76 -17.54
N ARG A 43 -21.86 -48.55 -16.60
CA ARG A 43 -21.14 -49.60 -15.86
C ARG A 43 -21.74 -49.88 -14.49
N LEU A 44 -22.80 -49.18 -14.08
CA LEU A 44 -23.42 -49.36 -12.78
C LEU A 44 -24.63 -50.32 -12.87
N ASP A 45 -24.50 -51.48 -12.24
CA ASP A 45 -25.51 -52.54 -12.14
C ASP A 45 -25.99 -52.61 -10.68
N GLY A 46 -27.14 -51.99 -10.39
CA GLY A 46 -27.62 -51.78 -9.02
C GLY A 46 -26.62 -50.99 -8.18
N ASN A 47 -26.06 -51.61 -7.14
CA ASN A 47 -24.94 -51.06 -6.36
C ASN A 47 -23.62 -51.80 -6.63
N ARG A 48 -23.34 -52.16 -7.90
CA ARG A 48 -22.04 -52.67 -8.34
C ARG A 48 -21.54 -51.96 -9.59
N LEU A 49 -20.30 -51.45 -9.53
CA LEU A 49 -19.55 -50.96 -10.68
C LEU A 49 -18.91 -52.15 -11.40
N LYS A 50 -19.39 -52.46 -12.61
CA LYS A 50 -18.88 -53.54 -13.46
C LYS A 50 -17.51 -53.22 -14.02
N ALA A 51 -16.50 -53.95 -13.59
CA ALA A 51 -15.15 -53.83 -14.13
C ALA A 51 -15.08 -54.26 -15.61
N LEU A 52 -14.14 -53.70 -16.37
CA LEU A 52 -13.78 -54.18 -17.70
C LEU A 52 -12.76 -55.32 -17.62
N THR A 53 -11.95 -55.34 -16.58
CA THR A 53 -11.05 -56.44 -16.15
C THR A 53 -10.76 -56.25 -14.66
N GLY A 54 -10.53 -57.34 -13.91
CA GLY A 54 -10.38 -57.30 -12.45
C GLY A 54 -11.73 -57.36 -11.69
N PRO A 55 -11.73 -57.15 -10.36
CA PRO A 55 -12.93 -57.27 -9.53
C PRO A 55 -13.96 -56.14 -9.75
N ASP A 56 -15.24 -56.49 -9.68
CA ASP A 56 -16.38 -55.54 -9.59
C ASP A 56 -16.24 -54.66 -8.33
N GLY A 57 -16.51 -53.36 -8.46
CA GLY A 57 -16.51 -52.42 -7.34
C GLY A 57 -17.88 -52.30 -6.65
N THR A 58 -17.89 -52.05 -5.35
CA THR A 58 -19.10 -51.74 -4.56
C THR A 58 -19.04 -50.27 -4.12
N PRO A 59 -19.90 -49.38 -4.68
CA PRO A 59 -19.98 -47.99 -4.24
C PRO A 59 -20.53 -47.85 -2.81
N GLU A 60 -19.85 -47.05 -1.98
CA GLU A 60 -20.36 -46.59 -0.68
C GLU A 60 -20.83 -45.13 -0.79
N GLY A 61 -22.03 -44.87 -0.26
CA GLY A 61 -22.64 -43.53 -0.31
C GLY A 61 -23.28 -43.16 -1.64
N LEU A 62 -23.56 -44.15 -2.51
CA LEU A 62 -24.27 -43.94 -3.78
C LEU A 62 -25.58 -43.16 -3.57
N GLY A 63 -25.77 -42.08 -4.33
CA GLY A 63 -26.93 -41.19 -4.24
C GLY A 63 -26.87 -40.16 -3.10
N ARG A 64 -25.90 -40.26 -2.16
CA ARG A 64 -25.72 -39.32 -1.04
C ARG A 64 -24.42 -38.53 -1.13
N SER A 65 -23.29 -39.22 -1.19
CA SER A 65 -21.93 -38.67 -1.22
C SER A 65 -21.10 -39.14 -2.42
N LEU A 66 -21.64 -40.05 -3.23
CA LEU A 66 -21.08 -40.55 -4.48
C LEU A 66 -22.18 -40.63 -5.53
N ARG A 67 -21.92 -40.19 -6.76
CA ARG A 67 -22.85 -40.31 -7.90
C ARG A 67 -22.13 -40.54 -9.22
N PHE A 68 -22.78 -41.20 -10.17
CA PHE A 68 -22.28 -41.37 -11.54
C PHE A 68 -22.99 -40.36 -12.47
N VAL A 69 -22.21 -39.70 -13.32
CA VAL A 69 -22.64 -38.56 -14.15
C VAL A 69 -22.24 -38.81 -15.60
N ALA A 70 -23.17 -38.64 -16.55
CA ALA A 70 -22.92 -38.84 -17.97
C ALA A 70 -22.51 -37.56 -18.72
N SER A 71 -22.83 -36.37 -18.20
CA SER A 71 -22.62 -35.09 -18.88
C SER A 71 -22.38 -33.95 -17.87
N PRO A 72 -21.50 -32.97 -18.18
CA PRO A 72 -20.65 -32.88 -19.37
C PRO A 72 -19.64 -34.04 -19.44
N GLY A 73 -19.28 -34.44 -20.66
CA GLY A 73 -18.44 -35.61 -20.90
C GLY A 73 -16.97 -35.43 -20.45
N PRO A 74 -16.24 -36.53 -20.24
CA PRO A 74 -16.70 -37.92 -20.36
C PRO A 74 -17.45 -38.39 -19.10
N GLY A 75 -18.12 -39.55 -19.17
CA GLY A 75 -18.87 -40.11 -18.05
C GLY A 75 -17.96 -40.44 -16.86
N HIS A 76 -18.36 -40.06 -15.65
CA HIS A 76 -17.50 -40.11 -14.47
C HIS A 76 -18.27 -40.34 -13.15
N ALA A 77 -17.56 -40.87 -12.15
CA ALA A 77 -18.00 -40.87 -10.76
C ALA A 77 -17.57 -39.56 -10.09
N GLU A 78 -18.48 -38.90 -9.38
CA GLU A 78 -18.25 -37.69 -8.61
C GLU A 78 -18.43 -37.97 -7.11
N PHE A 79 -17.40 -37.63 -6.34
CA PHE A 79 -17.22 -37.89 -4.92
C PHE A 79 -17.30 -36.57 -4.15
N LEU A 80 -18.15 -36.53 -3.12
CA LEU A 80 -18.45 -35.33 -2.33
C LEU A 80 -17.80 -35.38 -0.93
N GLY A 81 -16.75 -36.19 -0.75
CA GLY A 81 -16.20 -36.52 0.56
C GLY A 81 -17.16 -37.40 1.37
N GLN A 82 -17.38 -37.08 2.65
CA GLN A 82 -18.39 -37.71 3.52
C GLN A 82 -18.38 -39.26 3.49
N ARG A 83 -17.20 -39.86 3.71
CA ARG A 83 -16.97 -41.32 3.71
C ARG A 83 -17.36 -42.06 2.42
N SER A 84 -17.46 -41.37 1.27
CA SER A 84 -17.63 -42.04 -0.03
C SER A 84 -16.38 -42.83 -0.44
N ARG A 85 -16.58 -44.01 -1.03
CA ARG A 85 -15.55 -44.80 -1.73
C ARG A 85 -16.18 -45.72 -2.78
N ILE A 86 -15.36 -46.35 -3.61
CA ILE A 86 -15.75 -47.59 -4.31
C ILE A 86 -14.78 -48.68 -3.88
N GLU A 87 -15.28 -49.66 -3.13
CA GLU A 87 -14.48 -50.77 -2.64
C GLU A 87 -14.38 -51.86 -3.71
N LEU A 88 -13.17 -52.19 -4.13
CA LEU A 88 -12.87 -53.22 -5.12
C LEU A 88 -12.53 -54.57 -4.47
N SER A 89 -12.02 -54.55 -3.24
CA SER A 89 -12.00 -55.71 -2.34
C SER A 89 -11.85 -55.28 -0.88
N PRO A 90 -12.53 -55.94 0.08
CA PRO A 90 -12.25 -55.80 1.51
C PRO A 90 -10.94 -56.49 1.94
N ASN A 91 -10.33 -57.31 1.07
CA ASN A 91 -9.04 -57.94 1.32
C ASN A 91 -8.21 -58.10 0.03
N ILE A 92 -6.98 -57.59 0.01
CA ILE A 92 -6.07 -57.73 -1.13
C ILE A 92 -5.43 -59.12 -1.26
N ALA A 93 -5.40 -59.93 -0.19
CA ALA A 93 -4.72 -61.23 -0.19
C ALA A 93 -5.29 -62.17 -1.27
N ASP A 94 -6.60 -62.09 -1.50
CA ASP A 94 -7.36 -62.92 -2.42
C ASP A 94 -7.23 -62.47 -3.90
N LEU A 95 -6.59 -61.32 -4.16
CA LEU A 95 -6.51 -60.72 -5.50
C LEU A 95 -5.27 -61.14 -6.31
N GLY A 96 -4.17 -61.53 -5.66
CA GLY A 96 -2.92 -61.89 -6.36
C GLY A 96 -2.21 -60.71 -7.03
N LEU A 97 -2.18 -59.54 -6.38
CA LEU A 97 -1.62 -58.28 -6.90
C LEU A 97 -0.19 -58.40 -7.50
N PRO A 98 0.18 -57.57 -8.51
CA PRO A 98 1.51 -57.57 -9.10
C PRO A 98 2.62 -57.34 -8.08
N ARG A 99 3.67 -58.18 -8.11
CA ARG A 99 4.73 -58.18 -7.08
C ARG A 99 6.08 -57.60 -7.51
N ARG A 100 6.42 -57.52 -8.80
CA ARG A 100 7.75 -57.05 -9.25
C ARG A 100 7.70 -55.67 -9.87
N GLU A 101 6.78 -55.47 -10.78
CA GLU A 101 6.56 -54.25 -11.53
C GLU A 101 5.05 -53.98 -11.62
N LEU A 102 4.69 -52.71 -11.74
CA LEU A 102 3.32 -52.30 -12.03
C LEU A 102 3.24 -50.93 -12.69
N THR A 103 2.08 -50.65 -13.29
CA THR A 103 1.64 -49.30 -13.64
C THR A 103 0.23 -49.10 -13.12
N VAL A 104 0.00 -48.02 -12.38
CA VAL A 104 -1.32 -47.56 -11.97
C VAL A 104 -1.60 -46.25 -12.69
N GLU A 105 -2.70 -46.12 -13.42
CA GLU A 105 -3.08 -44.86 -14.07
C GLU A 105 -4.54 -44.49 -13.82
N ALA A 106 -4.82 -43.19 -13.78
CA ALA A 106 -6.16 -42.65 -13.59
C ALA A 106 -6.39 -41.37 -14.40
N TRP A 107 -7.64 -41.19 -14.85
CA TRP A 107 -8.17 -39.89 -15.23
C TRP A 107 -8.96 -39.32 -14.06
N VAL A 108 -8.48 -38.21 -13.49
CA VAL A 108 -8.93 -37.65 -12.20
C VAL A 108 -9.11 -36.13 -12.25
N SER A 109 -10.06 -35.60 -11.49
CA SER A 109 -10.25 -34.17 -11.24
C SER A 109 -10.46 -33.93 -9.74
N VAL A 110 -9.45 -33.50 -9.01
CA VAL A 110 -9.55 -33.23 -7.57
C VAL A 110 -10.27 -31.90 -7.33
N GLY A 111 -11.32 -31.89 -6.52
CA GLY A 111 -12.10 -30.69 -6.19
C GLY A 111 -11.59 -29.94 -4.94
N LYS A 112 -10.86 -30.61 -4.03
CA LYS A 112 -10.29 -29.97 -2.84
C LYS A 112 -8.94 -30.59 -2.42
N PRO A 113 -7.88 -29.78 -2.22
CA PRO A 113 -6.65 -30.19 -1.54
C PRO A 113 -6.89 -30.76 -0.13
N MET A 114 -6.10 -31.77 0.25
CA MET A 114 -6.09 -32.38 1.60
C MET A 114 -4.76 -33.07 1.87
N GLN A 115 -4.36 -33.18 3.13
CA GLN A 115 -3.05 -33.71 3.55
C GLN A 115 -2.75 -35.11 2.99
N TRP A 116 -3.77 -35.96 2.96
CA TRP A 116 -3.76 -37.31 2.40
C TRP A 116 -5.04 -37.53 1.58
N GLY A 117 -4.92 -37.98 0.34
CA GLY A 117 -6.06 -38.30 -0.52
C GLY A 117 -5.75 -39.45 -1.47
N GLY A 118 -6.64 -40.44 -1.55
CA GLY A 118 -6.44 -41.62 -2.40
C GLY A 118 -7.25 -41.57 -3.69
N ILE A 119 -6.59 -41.92 -4.81
CA ILE A 119 -7.23 -42.13 -6.12
C ILE A 119 -7.53 -43.63 -6.29
N ILE A 120 -6.51 -44.46 -6.08
CA ILE A 120 -6.61 -45.91 -5.93
C ILE A 120 -5.47 -46.39 -5.02
N GLY A 121 -5.76 -47.22 -4.02
CA GLY A 121 -4.76 -47.75 -3.10
C GLY A 121 -4.97 -49.22 -2.74
N ALA A 122 -3.89 -49.85 -2.28
CA ALA A 122 -3.81 -51.21 -1.76
C ALA A 122 -2.68 -51.25 -0.71
N LEU A 123 -2.91 -50.63 0.45
CA LEU A 123 -1.87 -50.33 1.45
C LEU A 123 -2.32 -50.48 2.92
N GLN A 124 -1.33 -50.39 3.81
CA GLN A 124 -1.44 -50.10 5.25
C GLN A 124 -0.35 -49.05 5.56
N ASP A 125 -0.57 -48.10 6.46
CA ASP A 125 0.37 -47.02 6.82
C ASP A 125 0.29 -46.64 8.31
N ASN A 126 0.26 -47.66 9.17
CA ASN A 126 -0.14 -47.54 10.56
C ASN A 126 1.09 -47.16 11.42
N GLY A 127 1.54 -45.91 11.28
CA GLY A 127 2.62 -45.29 12.04
C GLY A 127 4.03 -45.72 11.63
N THR A 128 4.43 -46.96 11.95
CA THR A 128 5.73 -47.54 11.50
C THR A 128 5.55 -48.82 10.68
N TYR A 129 4.30 -49.18 10.38
CA TYR A 129 3.93 -50.35 9.61
C TYR A 129 3.33 -49.92 8.25
N GLU A 130 4.19 -49.62 7.29
CA GLU A 130 3.80 -49.06 6.00
C GLU A 130 4.08 -50.06 4.87
N LYS A 131 3.06 -50.54 4.16
CA LYS A 131 3.15 -51.68 3.22
C LYS A 131 2.21 -51.49 2.03
N GLY A 132 2.54 -52.04 0.86
CA GLY A 132 1.72 -51.98 -0.35
C GLY A 132 2.00 -50.76 -1.23
N TRP A 133 0.95 -50.18 -1.84
CA TRP A 133 1.06 -48.99 -2.71
C TRP A 133 -0.20 -48.11 -2.76
N LEU A 134 -0.02 -46.85 -3.19
CA LEU A 134 -1.08 -45.85 -3.39
C LEU A 134 -0.79 -45.00 -4.62
N LEU A 135 -1.78 -44.80 -5.48
CA LEU A 135 -1.87 -43.62 -6.35
C LEU A 135 -2.84 -42.62 -5.71
N GLY A 136 -2.42 -41.38 -5.53
CA GLY A 136 -3.16 -40.41 -4.72
C GLY A 136 -2.63 -38.99 -4.84
N PHE A 137 -2.79 -38.23 -3.77
CA PHE A 137 -2.31 -36.86 -3.65
C PHE A 137 -2.05 -36.47 -2.18
N ARG A 138 -1.15 -35.52 -1.99
CA ARG A 138 -0.80 -34.91 -0.69
C ARG A 138 -0.83 -33.40 -0.82
N ASN A 139 -1.52 -32.74 0.11
CA ASN A 139 -1.85 -31.32 0.04
C ASN A 139 -2.48 -30.96 -1.33
N ASP A 140 -1.75 -30.23 -2.16
CA ASP A 140 -2.11 -29.73 -3.48
C ASP A 140 -1.41 -30.47 -4.64
N ARG A 141 -0.75 -31.62 -4.39
CA ARG A 141 0.11 -32.32 -5.37
C ARG A 141 -0.24 -33.79 -5.50
N PHE A 142 -0.24 -34.30 -6.73
CA PHE A 142 -0.34 -35.75 -6.97
C PHE A 142 0.86 -36.49 -6.37
N SER A 143 0.63 -37.73 -5.95
CA SER A 143 1.65 -38.58 -5.34
C SER A 143 1.45 -40.05 -5.70
N PHE A 144 2.55 -40.78 -5.75
CA PHE A 144 2.57 -42.24 -5.87
C PHE A 144 3.42 -42.79 -4.71
N ALA A 145 2.97 -43.86 -4.07
CA ALA A 145 3.64 -44.50 -2.94
C ALA A 145 3.79 -46.01 -3.17
N VAL A 146 4.94 -46.56 -2.81
CA VAL A 146 5.29 -47.99 -2.91
C VAL A 146 6.18 -48.36 -1.71
N ASN A 147 6.04 -49.58 -1.18
CA ASN A 147 7.01 -50.20 -0.27
C ASN A 147 7.50 -51.54 -0.85
N SER A 148 8.82 -51.76 -0.80
CA SER A 148 9.49 -52.93 -1.37
C SER A 148 10.36 -53.68 -0.35
N GLU A 149 10.84 -54.86 -0.77
CA GLU A 149 11.76 -55.70 0.02
C GLU A 149 12.99 -54.91 0.51
N GLY A 150 13.35 -55.10 1.77
CA GLY A 150 14.44 -54.38 2.43
C GLY A 150 14.07 -52.99 2.97
N GLN A 151 12.98 -52.37 2.52
CA GLN A 151 12.54 -51.06 3.01
C GLN A 151 11.48 -51.16 4.10
N LYS A 152 11.60 -50.29 5.13
CA LYS A 152 10.68 -50.28 6.28
C LYS A 152 9.34 -49.60 5.93
N SER A 153 9.41 -48.48 5.22
CA SER A 153 8.35 -47.51 4.96
C SER A 153 7.98 -47.37 3.47
N LEU A 154 6.88 -46.69 3.17
CA LEU A 154 6.44 -46.26 1.84
C LEU A 154 7.28 -45.05 1.37
N THR A 155 7.69 -45.03 0.10
CA THR A 155 8.27 -43.82 -0.52
C THR A 155 7.17 -42.99 -1.18
N TYR A 156 6.73 -41.92 -0.53
CA TYR A 156 5.71 -40.97 -1.03
C TYR A 156 6.27 -39.99 -2.07
N LEU A 157 6.56 -40.49 -3.28
CA LEU A 157 6.98 -39.68 -4.42
C LEU A 157 5.87 -38.69 -4.80
N THR A 158 6.15 -37.39 -4.68
CA THR A 158 5.17 -36.29 -4.81
C THR A 158 5.57 -35.35 -5.95
N ALA A 159 4.58 -34.87 -6.71
CA ALA A 159 4.81 -34.05 -7.91
C ALA A 159 5.43 -32.68 -7.62
N ASP A 160 6.33 -32.25 -8.51
CA ASP A 160 6.97 -30.93 -8.54
C ASP A 160 5.97 -29.77 -8.72
N ARG A 161 4.83 -30.03 -9.37
CA ARG A 161 3.74 -29.10 -9.64
C ARG A 161 2.45 -29.43 -8.87
N ALA A 162 1.81 -28.37 -8.37
CA ALA A 162 0.49 -28.45 -7.74
C ALA A 162 -0.62 -28.58 -8.79
N PHE A 163 -1.71 -29.27 -8.43
CA PHE A 163 -2.92 -29.35 -9.25
C PHE A 163 -3.84 -28.15 -9.01
N GLU A 164 -4.36 -27.60 -10.10
CA GLU A 164 -5.54 -26.73 -10.10
C GLU A 164 -6.79 -27.55 -9.77
N PRO A 165 -7.62 -27.14 -8.79
CA PRO A 165 -8.88 -27.82 -8.48
C PRO A 165 -9.88 -27.82 -9.64
N ASP A 166 -10.76 -28.83 -9.68
CA ASP A 166 -11.78 -29.08 -10.71
C ASP A 166 -11.25 -29.25 -12.16
N ARG A 167 -9.92 -29.20 -12.37
CA ARG A 167 -9.28 -29.56 -13.64
C ARG A 167 -9.09 -31.07 -13.73
N TRP A 168 -9.31 -31.63 -14.92
CA TRP A 168 -8.95 -33.01 -15.25
C TRP A 168 -7.46 -33.18 -15.57
N TYR A 169 -6.90 -34.30 -15.10
CA TYR A 169 -5.53 -34.76 -15.31
C TYR A 169 -5.52 -36.24 -15.67
N HIS A 170 -4.53 -36.65 -16.46
CA HIS A 170 -4.05 -38.04 -16.48
C HIS A 170 -2.91 -38.16 -15.48
N VAL A 171 -2.96 -39.12 -14.56
CA VAL A 171 -1.92 -39.33 -13.54
C VAL A 171 -1.54 -40.80 -13.55
N ALA A 172 -0.24 -41.10 -13.61
CA ALA A 172 0.26 -42.47 -13.64
C ALA A 172 1.46 -42.68 -12.70
N GLY A 173 1.36 -43.68 -11.83
CA GLY A 173 2.47 -44.20 -11.03
C GLY A 173 3.03 -45.47 -11.68
N VAL A 174 4.35 -45.51 -11.89
CA VAL A 174 5.06 -46.66 -12.49
C VAL A 174 6.14 -47.13 -11.52
N TYR A 175 6.25 -48.44 -11.33
CA TYR A 175 7.35 -49.06 -10.58
C TYR A 175 7.90 -50.24 -11.38
N ASP A 176 9.20 -50.23 -11.67
CA ASP A 176 9.88 -51.24 -12.51
C ASP A 176 10.67 -52.31 -11.72
N GLY A 177 10.52 -52.33 -10.39
CA GLY A 177 11.32 -53.19 -9.50
C GLY A 177 12.64 -52.57 -9.03
N THR A 178 13.03 -51.41 -9.57
CA THR A 178 14.27 -50.68 -9.22
C THR A 178 14.07 -49.17 -9.05
N THR A 179 13.05 -48.61 -9.71
CA THR A 179 12.76 -47.19 -9.80
C THR A 179 11.26 -46.96 -9.75
N GLN A 180 10.85 -45.97 -8.97
CA GLN A 180 9.51 -45.42 -8.83
C GLN A 180 9.41 -44.13 -9.65
N ARG A 181 8.37 -43.98 -10.47
CA ARG A 181 8.12 -42.78 -11.29
C ARG A 181 6.67 -42.31 -11.14
N LEU A 182 6.48 -41.00 -11.17
CA LEU A 182 5.18 -40.35 -11.20
C LEU A 182 5.08 -39.50 -12.46
N TYR A 183 4.01 -39.68 -13.23
CA TYR A 183 3.70 -38.90 -14.42
C TYR A 183 2.39 -38.14 -14.23
N VAL A 184 2.32 -36.93 -14.78
CA VAL A 184 1.12 -36.08 -14.83
C VAL A 184 0.98 -35.55 -16.24
N ASP A 185 -0.17 -35.75 -16.88
CA ASP A 185 -0.48 -35.39 -18.27
C ASP A 185 0.51 -35.92 -19.32
N GLY A 186 1.05 -37.12 -19.08
CA GLY A 186 2.05 -37.76 -19.94
C GLY A 186 3.50 -37.32 -19.69
N GLU A 187 3.72 -36.30 -18.87
CA GLU A 187 5.05 -35.76 -18.53
C GLU A 187 5.55 -36.35 -17.20
N LEU A 188 6.86 -36.56 -17.07
CA LEU A 188 7.48 -37.02 -15.80
C LEU A 188 7.44 -35.90 -14.76
N ALA A 189 6.81 -36.15 -13.61
CA ALA A 189 6.63 -35.20 -12.51
C ALA A 189 7.41 -35.59 -11.23
N GLY A 190 8.09 -36.74 -11.24
CA GLY A 190 8.99 -37.19 -10.18
C GLY A 190 9.57 -38.59 -10.44
N GLU A 191 10.74 -38.86 -9.87
CA GLU A 191 11.43 -40.16 -9.88
C GLU A 191 12.10 -40.41 -8.52
N SER A 192 12.16 -41.66 -8.06
CA SER A 192 12.96 -42.11 -6.90
C SER A 192 13.47 -43.54 -7.13
N THR A 193 14.68 -43.83 -6.62
CA THR A 193 15.25 -45.19 -6.58
C THR A 193 15.32 -45.74 -5.15
N ASP A 194 14.53 -45.24 -4.20
CA ASP A 194 14.61 -45.68 -2.81
C ASP A 194 14.04 -47.10 -2.62
N GLN A 195 12.95 -47.40 -3.33
CA GLN A 195 12.30 -48.72 -3.34
C GLN A 195 12.93 -49.59 -4.43
N LYS A 196 13.32 -50.82 -4.08
CA LYS A 196 13.95 -51.84 -4.95
C LYS A 196 13.52 -53.25 -4.53
N GLY A 197 13.40 -54.17 -5.47
CA GLY A 197 12.93 -55.55 -5.21
C GLY A 197 11.40 -55.66 -5.28
N ALA A 198 10.85 -56.75 -4.76
CA ALA A 198 9.41 -56.99 -4.84
C ALA A 198 8.61 -56.05 -3.93
N ILE A 199 7.38 -55.72 -4.33
CA ILE A 199 6.42 -54.95 -3.55
C ILE A 199 5.94 -55.80 -2.36
N VAL A 200 6.07 -55.26 -1.14
CA VAL A 200 5.67 -55.97 0.09
C VAL A 200 4.26 -55.54 0.48
N TYR A 201 3.30 -56.44 0.23
CA TYR A 201 1.90 -56.23 0.60
C TYR A 201 1.64 -56.60 2.07
N PRO A 202 0.73 -55.90 2.76
CA PRO A 202 0.23 -56.32 4.07
C PRO A 202 -0.64 -57.59 3.95
N PRO A 203 -0.80 -58.39 5.02
CA PRO A 203 -1.62 -59.61 4.99
C PRO A 203 -3.13 -59.34 4.93
N LYS A 204 -3.55 -58.10 5.22
CA LYS A 204 -4.91 -57.56 5.10
C LYS A 204 -4.80 -56.08 4.71
N ALA A 205 -5.49 -55.69 3.65
CA ALA A 205 -5.78 -54.30 3.29
C ALA A 205 -6.97 -54.27 2.33
N TRP A 206 -7.59 -53.11 2.18
CA TRP A 206 -8.62 -52.87 1.17
C TRP A 206 -7.98 -52.52 -0.18
N MET A 207 -8.69 -52.81 -1.27
CA MET A 207 -8.41 -52.15 -2.56
C MET A 207 -9.57 -51.21 -2.86
N THR A 208 -9.31 -49.90 -2.93
CA THR A 208 -10.35 -48.87 -2.90
C THR A 208 -10.08 -47.75 -3.92
N LEU A 209 -11.13 -47.24 -4.58
CA LEU A 209 -11.10 -46.02 -5.40
C LEU A 209 -11.68 -44.81 -4.65
N GLY A 210 -11.07 -43.64 -4.85
CA GLY A 210 -11.57 -42.34 -4.41
C GLY A 210 -11.48 -42.06 -2.89
N ALA A 211 -10.79 -42.92 -2.14
CA ALA A 211 -10.42 -42.68 -0.76
C ALA A 211 -9.02 -43.21 -0.48
N TYR A 212 -8.33 -42.55 0.45
CA TYR A 212 -7.22 -43.15 1.20
C TYR A 212 -7.82 -44.05 2.29
N GLN A 213 -7.29 -45.26 2.48
CA GLN A 213 -7.84 -46.23 3.42
C GLN A 213 -6.81 -47.27 3.86
N ASP A 214 -6.66 -47.41 5.18
CA ASP A 214 -5.97 -48.50 5.88
C ASP A 214 -6.80 -48.93 7.11
N ASP A 215 -6.19 -49.52 8.16
CA ASP A 215 -6.93 -50.00 9.35
C ASP A 215 -7.41 -48.88 10.30
N ASP A 216 -6.75 -47.72 10.36
CA ASP A 216 -7.10 -46.63 11.29
C ASP A 216 -7.32 -45.25 10.63
N GLU A 217 -6.85 -45.01 9.40
CA GLU A 217 -7.13 -43.79 8.62
C GLU A 217 -8.14 -44.00 7.47
N PHE A 218 -8.97 -42.98 7.21
CA PHE A 218 -9.93 -43.00 6.10
C PHE A 218 -10.26 -41.60 5.55
N PHE A 219 -9.65 -41.24 4.41
CA PHE A 219 -9.82 -39.92 3.78
C PHE A 219 -10.44 -40.03 2.38
N SER A 220 -11.77 -39.91 2.30
CA SER A 220 -12.50 -39.77 1.04
C SER A 220 -12.20 -38.44 0.36
N MET A 221 -11.85 -38.47 -0.93
CA MET A 221 -11.61 -37.25 -1.69
C MET A 221 -12.91 -36.47 -1.96
N THR A 222 -12.78 -35.17 -2.27
CA THR A 222 -13.77 -34.44 -3.06
C THR A 222 -13.21 -34.31 -4.47
N GLY A 223 -13.93 -34.78 -5.50
CA GLY A 223 -13.43 -34.81 -6.87
C GLY A 223 -14.17 -35.76 -7.81
N ARG A 224 -13.58 -36.05 -8.97
CA ARG A 224 -14.15 -36.90 -10.03
C ARG A 224 -13.14 -37.92 -10.54
N LEU A 225 -13.61 -39.09 -10.95
CA LEU A 225 -12.83 -40.12 -11.65
C LEU A 225 -13.58 -40.60 -12.89
N HIS A 226 -12.89 -40.67 -14.03
CA HIS A 226 -13.43 -41.20 -15.29
C HIS A 226 -13.01 -42.65 -15.52
N GLU A 227 -11.73 -42.95 -15.36
CA GLU A 227 -11.13 -44.25 -15.67
C GLU A 227 -9.97 -44.49 -14.72
N VAL A 228 -9.80 -45.74 -14.27
CA VAL A 228 -8.64 -46.20 -13.49
C VAL A 228 -8.17 -47.54 -14.05
N ARG A 229 -6.84 -47.74 -14.13
CA ARG A 229 -6.23 -49.01 -14.54
C ARG A 229 -5.07 -49.41 -13.64
N LEU A 230 -4.88 -50.72 -13.55
CA LEU A 230 -3.75 -51.38 -12.91
C LEU A 230 -3.20 -52.44 -13.88
N LEU A 231 -1.93 -52.30 -14.26
CA LEU A 231 -1.21 -53.22 -15.13
C LEU A 231 -0.09 -53.88 -14.33
N GLY A 232 0.12 -55.18 -14.53
CA GLY A 232 1.22 -55.94 -13.92
C GLY A 232 2.57 -55.78 -14.64
N SER A 233 2.83 -54.59 -15.20
CA SER A 233 4.06 -54.26 -15.93
C SER A 233 4.35 -52.76 -15.87
N ALA A 234 5.62 -52.37 -15.91
CA ALA A 234 6.06 -50.98 -15.98
C ALA A 234 5.97 -50.44 -17.41
N LEU A 235 5.11 -49.44 -17.65
CA LEU A 235 4.99 -48.79 -18.95
C LEU A 235 6.10 -47.75 -19.18
N SER A 236 6.58 -47.66 -20.42
CA SER A 236 7.54 -46.64 -20.82
C SER A 236 6.92 -45.25 -20.89
N VAL A 237 7.73 -44.20 -20.76
CA VAL A 237 7.31 -42.79 -20.93
C VAL A 237 6.58 -42.55 -22.27
N ALA A 238 7.00 -43.24 -23.34
CA ALA A 238 6.35 -43.14 -24.65
C ALA A 238 4.93 -43.73 -24.66
N GLU A 239 4.68 -44.80 -23.90
CA GLU A 239 3.36 -45.42 -23.77
C GLU A 239 2.44 -44.60 -22.85
N ILE A 240 2.98 -44.06 -21.75
CA ILE A 240 2.26 -43.13 -20.86
C ILE A 240 1.85 -41.86 -21.62
N ALA A 241 2.76 -41.24 -22.37
CA ALA A 241 2.44 -40.08 -23.22
C ALA A 241 1.41 -40.43 -24.31
N LYS A 242 1.52 -41.60 -24.96
CA LYS A 242 0.54 -42.09 -25.94
C LYS A 242 -0.86 -42.29 -25.31
N ARG A 243 -0.94 -42.82 -24.08
CA ARG A 243 -2.19 -43.00 -23.31
C ARG A 243 -2.84 -41.66 -22.95
N HIS A 244 -2.05 -40.66 -22.53
CA HIS A 244 -2.54 -39.30 -22.33
C HIS A 244 -3.11 -38.70 -23.63
N LEU A 245 -2.30 -38.67 -24.68
CA LEU A 245 -2.64 -38.04 -25.97
C LEU A 245 -3.88 -38.65 -26.62
N ALA A 246 -4.10 -39.97 -26.45
CA ALA A 246 -5.27 -40.66 -26.99
C ALA A 246 -6.60 -40.28 -26.33
N LYS A 247 -6.60 -39.59 -25.17
CA LYS A 247 -7.82 -39.29 -24.41
C LYS A 247 -7.99 -37.83 -23.96
N ARG A 248 -6.92 -37.02 -23.88
CA ARG A 248 -6.98 -35.63 -23.35
C ARG A 248 -8.08 -34.76 -23.98
N ASP A 249 -8.32 -34.89 -25.28
CA ASP A 249 -9.26 -34.04 -26.02
C ASP A 249 -10.74 -34.47 -25.83
N ALA A 250 -11.00 -35.55 -25.07
CA ALA A 250 -12.34 -35.90 -24.58
C ALA A 250 -12.75 -35.12 -23.32
N PHE A 251 -11.81 -34.43 -22.65
CA PHE A 251 -12.04 -33.69 -21.42
C PHE A 251 -12.16 -32.17 -21.64
N PRO A 252 -12.86 -31.43 -20.76
CA PRO A 252 -12.89 -29.97 -20.81
C PRO A 252 -11.49 -29.35 -20.77
N LYS A 253 -11.16 -28.53 -21.78
CA LYS A 253 -9.86 -27.86 -21.85
C LYS A 253 -9.70 -26.85 -20.70
N PRO A 254 -8.51 -26.74 -20.07
CA PRO A 254 -8.27 -25.76 -19.01
C PRO A 254 -8.57 -24.34 -19.48
N LYS A 255 -9.26 -23.55 -18.65
CA LYS A 255 -9.48 -22.12 -18.93
C LYS A 255 -8.12 -21.41 -18.84
N PRO A 256 -7.66 -20.69 -19.88
CA PRO A 256 -6.40 -19.95 -19.79
C PRO A 256 -6.43 -18.96 -18.62
N LYS A 257 -5.44 -19.05 -17.73
CA LYS A 257 -5.26 -18.09 -16.63
C LYS A 257 -5.13 -16.67 -17.22
N PRO A 258 -5.91 -15.68 -16.75
CA PRO A 258 -5.77 -14.31 -17.24
C PRO A 258 -4.36 -13.78 -17.00
N LYS A 259 -3.80 -13.07 -17.98
CA LYS A 259 -2.49 -12.44 -17.84
C LYS A 259 -2.55 -11.33 -16.76
N PRO A 260 -1.47 -11.09 -15.99
CA PRO A 260 -1.40 -9.97 -15.07
C PRO A 260 -1.60 -8.64 -15.81
N LEU A 261 -2.55 -7.83 -15.34
CA LEU A 261 -2.77 -6.48 -15.81
C LEU A 261 -1.97 -5.50 -14.95
N ALA A 262 -0.95 -4.89 -15.56
CA ALA A 262 -0.29 -3.74 -14.97
C ALA A 262 -1.17 -2.50 -15.13
N ILE A 263 -1.58 -1.88 -14.03
CA ILE A 263 -2.16 -0.54 -14.06
C ILE A 263 -1.04 0.46 -14.37
N ALA A 264 -1.33 1.48 -15.18
CA ALA A 264 -0.36 2.52 -15.55
C ALA A 264 -0.53 3.79 -14.70
N TYR A 265 -1.76 4.12 -14.33
CA TYR A 265 -2.11 5.23 -13.44
C TYR A 265 -3.30 4.85 -12.57
N GLY A 266 -3.22 5.11 -11.27
CA GLY A 266 -4.19 4.65 -10.29
C GLY A 266 -4.05 3.15 -9.95
N PRO A 267 -5.14 2.47 -9.57
CA PRO A 267 -6.49 3.01 -9.49
C PRO A 267 -6.61 4.10 -8.41
N PHE A 268 -7.60 4.97 -8.55
CA PHE A 268 -8.05 5.88 -7.50
C PHE A 268 -9.50 5.56 -7.15
N VAL A 269 -9.86 5.64 -5.86
CA VAL A 269 -11.27 5.66 -5.44
C VAL A 269 -11.54 6.98 -4.72
N ASP A 270 -12.38 7.79 -5.35
CA ASP A 270 -12.66 9.19 -4.99
C ASP A 270 -14.11 9.36 -4.55
N TRP A 271 -14.34 10.07 -3.45
CA TRP A 271 -15.67 10.30 -2.90
C TRP A 271 -16.47 11.35 -3.68
N VAL A 272 -17.68 10.98 -4.10
CA VAL A 272 -18.69 11.93 -4.61
C VAL A 272 -19.55 12.40 -3.43
N ASP A 273 -20.15 11.45 -2.72
CA ASP A 273 -20.99 11.64 -1.55
C ASP A 273 -20.86 10.41 -0.60
N ARG A 274 -21.68 10.31 0.46
CA ARG A 274 -21.54 9.25 1.47
C ARG A 274 -21.81 7.84 0.94
N THR A 275 -22.61 7.69 -0.13
CA THR A 275 -23.02 6.39 -0.73
C THR A 275 -22.52 6.21 -2.17
N THR A 276 -21.91 7.24 -2.77
CA THR A 276 -21.39 7.23 -4.14
C THR A 276 -19.89 7.57 -4.17
N ALA A 277 -19.11 6.75 -4.87
CA ALA A 277 -17.70 7.03 -5.18
C ALA A 277 -17.44 6.86 -6.68
N THR A 278 -16.29 7.30 -7.16
CA THR A 278 -15.80 6.93 -8.50
C THR A 278 -14.50 6.13 -8.39
N LEU A 279 -14.38 5.11 -9.24
CA LEU A 279 -13.17 4.30 -9.42
C LEU A 279 -12.58 4.64 -10.78
N SER A 280 -11.38 5.25 -10.80
CA SER A 280 -10.68 5.66 -12.02
C SER A 280 -9.34 4.94 -12.19
N TRP A 281 -8.95 4.60 -13.42
CA TRP A 281 -7.64 4.02 -13.73
C TRP A 281 -7.23 4.20 -15.20
N GLU A 282 -5.93 4.15 -15.49
CA GLU A 282 -5.40 4.05 -16.86
C GLU A 282 -4.49 2.81 -17.04
N VAL A 283 -4.43 2.29 -18.27
CA VAL A 283 -3.61 1.14 -18.69
C VAL A 283 -2.82 1.45 -19.96
N ASP A 284 -1.73 0.70 -20.19
CA ASP A 284 -0.82 0.92 -21.33
C ASP A 284 -1.40 0.55 -22.70
N GLU A 285 -2.36 -0.37 -22.77
CA GLU A 285 -2.98 -0.88 -24.00
C GLU A 285 -4.50 -0.76 -23.91
N PRO A 286 -5.21 -0.39 -25.01
CA PRO A 286 -6.65 -0.29 -24.99
C PRO A 286 -7.34 -1.62 -24.65
N MET A 287 -8.24 -1.61 -23.67
CA MET A 287 -9.04 -2.78 -23.28
C MET A 287 -10.50 -2.41 -23.04
N LYS A 288 -11.40 -3.39 -23.04
CA LYS A 288 -12.76 -3.22 -22.52
C LYS A 288 -12.73 -3.40 -20.99
N GLY A 289 -12.63 -2.29 -20.27
CA GLY A 289 -12.44 -2.26 -18.82
C GLY A 289 -13.70 -2.70 -18.05
N ARG A 290 -13.51 -3.63 -17.11
CA ARG A 290 -14.52 -4.14 -16.19
C ARG A 290 -13.93 -4.21 -14.78
N VAL A 291 -14.78 -4.27 -13.76
CA VAL A 291 -14.37 -4.45 -12.35
C VAL A 291 -15.26 -5.49 -11.70
N ARG A 292 -14.64 -6.54 -11.14
CA ARG A 292 -15.31 -7.38 -10.14
C ARG A 292 -15.32 -6.60 -8.83
N TRP A 293 -16.50 -6.26 -8.33
CA TRP A 293 -16.71 -5.50 -7.11
C TRP A 293 -17.38 -6.41 -6.08
N SER A 294 -16.66 -6.73 -5.00
CA SER A 294 -17.11 -7.60 -3.91
C SER A 294 -17.51 -6.73 -2.72
N MET A 295 -18.78 -6.87 -2.32
CA MET A 295 -19.40 -6.13 -1.23
C MET A 295 -19.05 -6.76 0.13
N PRO A 296 -19.21 -6.05 1.27
CA PRO A 296 -18.95 -6.59 2.62
C PRO A 296 -19.74 -7.87 2.95
N SER A 297 -20.88 -8.10 2.29
CA SER A 297 -21.68 -9.34 2.38
C SER A 297 -21.05 -10.55 1.66
N GLY A 298 -19.89 -10.40 1.02
CA GLY A 298 -19.25 -11.40 0.16
C GLY A 298 -19.84 -11.52 -1.25
N GLN A 299 -21.07 -11.02 -1.46
CA GLN A 299 -21.69 -10.96 -2.79
C GLN A 299 -20.83 -10.09 -3.73
N SER A 300 -20.60 -10.58 -4.96
CA SER A 300 -19.79 -9.90 -5.96
C SER A 300 -20.60 -9.61 -7.22
N VAL A 301 -20.43 -8.40 -7.76
CA VAL A 301 -21.00 -7.96 -9.04
C VAL A 301 -19.88 -7.67 -10.05
N GLU A 302 -20.18 -7.70 -11.34
CA GLU A 302 -19.23 -7.27 -12.39
C GLU A 302 -19.73 -5.99 -13.06
N LEU A 303 -19.01 -4.89 -12.83
CA LEU A 303 -19.29 -3.57 -13.39
C LEU A 303 -18.50 -3.38 -14.69
N THR A 304 -19.08 -2.68 -15.66
CA THR A 304 -18.49 -2.47 -17.00
C THR A 304 -18.40 -0.99 -17.33
N THR A 305 -17.26 -0.55 -17.86
CA THR A 305 -17.05 0.84 -18.31
C THR A 305 -17.77 1.17 -19.62
N GLY A 306 -18.42 0.18 -20.24
CA GLY A 306 -19.13 0.29 -21.52
C GLY A 306 -18.21 0.38 -22.75
N GLN A 307 -17.09 1.09 -22.63
CA GLN A 307 -16.20 1.46 -23.73
C GLN A 307 -14.89 0.66 -23.76
N THR A 308 -14.20 0.71 -24.90
CA THR A 308 -12.82 0.21 -25.06
C THR A 308 -11.89 1.40 -25.12
N GLY A 309 -10.83 1.41 -24.30
CA GLY A 309 -9.91 2.53 -24.22
C GLY A 309 -8.74 2.25 -23.28
N THR A 310 -7.84 3.23 -23.12
CA THR A 310 -6.76 3.19 -22.11
C THR A 310 -7.15 3.83 -20.79
N ARG A 311 -8.18 4.70 -20.78
CA ARG A 311 -8.71 5.36 -19.58
C ARG A 311 -10.07 4.80 -19.22
N HIS A 312 -10.31 4.65 -17.93
CA HIS A 312 -11.54 4.08 -17.39
C HIS A 312 -12.02 4.84 -16.15
N LEU A 313 -13.34 4.97 -16.05
CA LEU A 313 -14.05 5.54 -14.92
C LEU A 313 -15.31 4.69 -14.67
N LEU A 314 -15.60 4.40 -13.41
CA LEU A 314 -16.85 3.78 -12.97
C LEU A 314 -17.42 4.58 -11.79
N THR A 315 -18.73 4.83 -11.81
CA THR A 315 -19.45 5.28 -10.61
C THR A 315 -19.83 4.04 -9.79
N LEU A 316 -19.33 3.98 -8.56
CA LEU A 316 -19.74 3.03 -7.54
C LEU A 316 -20.91 3.65 -6.77
N ARG A 317 -22.01 2.92 -6.61
CA ARG A 317 -23.24 3.38 -5.95
C ARG A 317 -23.61 2.44 -4.81
N ASP A 318 -24.57 2.88 -4.01
CA ASP A 318 -25.19 2.08 -2.94
C ASP A 318 -24.15 1.55 -1.95
N LEU A 319 -23.11 2.36 -1.68
CA LEU A 319 -22.07 2.04 -0.72
C LEU A 319 -22.68 2.05 0.69
N VAL A 320 -22.56 0.92 1.39
CA VAL A 320 -22.96 0.81 2.79
C VAL A 320 -21.97 1.54 3.68
N LEU A 321 -22.40 1.96 4.86
CA LEU A 321 -21.54 2.57 5.87
C LEU A 321 -20.55 1.51 6.41
N ASP A 322 -19.31 1.93 6.66
CA ASP A 322 -18.27 1.21 7.43
C ASP A 322 -17.81 -0.17 6.93
N GLY A 323 -18.02 -0.48 5.65
CA GLY A 323 -17.73 -1.77 5.05
C GLY A 323 -16.40 -1.87 4.29
N GLU A 324 -15.66 -2.97 4.50
CA GLU A 324 -14.55 -3.37 3.61
C GLU A 324 -15.12 -3.96 2.30
N TYR A 325 -14.86 -3.27 1.20
CA TYR A 325 -15.03 -3.74 -0.17
C TYR A 325 -13.72 -4.31 -0.71
N ARG A 326 -13.82 -5.26 -1.64
CA ARG A 326 -12.69 -5.77 -2.41
C ARG A 326 -12.97 -5.66 -3.90
N TYR A 327 -11.96 -5.34 -4.70
CA TYR A 327 -12.17 -5.20 -6.14
C TYR A 327 -10.98 -5.68 -6.97
N GLN A 328 -11.27 -6.09 -8.21
CA GLN A 328 -10.27 -6.52 -9.18
C GLN A 328 -10.63 -5.98 -10.56
N ILE A 329 -9.69 -5.30 -11.20
CA ILE A 329 -9.86 -4.76 -12.56
C ILE A 329 -9.65 -5.92 -13.53
N LEU A 330 -10.61 -6.11 -14.44
CA LEU A 330 -10.65 -7.17 -15.45
C LEU A 330 -10.74 -6.56 -16.85
N GLY A 331 -10.19 -7.23 -17.84
CA GLY A 331 -10.24 -6.76 -19.23
C GLY A 331 -10.03 -7.86 -20.25
N SER A 332 -9.91 -7.44 -21.51
CA SER A 332 -9.37 -8.25 -22.61
C SER A 332 -8.48 -7.34 -23.44
N ALA A 333 -7.23 -7.76 -23.67
CA ALA A 333 -6.21 -7.06 -24.43
C ALA A 333 -5.64 -8.03 -25.49
N ALA A 334 -5.59 -7.61 -26.75
CA ALA A 334 -5.23 -8.47 -27.90
C ALA A 334 -5.99 -9.83 -27.93
N GLY A 335 -7.25 -9.85 -27.48
CA GLY A 335 -8.08 -11.07 -27.39
C GLY A 335 -7.80 -11.98 -26.18
N LEU A 336 -6.81 -11.65 -25.34
CA LEU A 336 -6.46 -12.39 -24.14
C LEU A 336 -7.06 -11.76 -22.89
N SER A 337 -7.61 -12.59 -22.00
CA SER A 337 -8.11 -12.13 -20.69
C SER A 337 -6.98 -11.56 -19.84
N VAL A 338 -7.21 -10.42 -19.20
CA VAL A 338 -6.26 -9.73 -18.31
C VAL A 338 -6.92 -9.38 -16.97
N GLN A 339 -6.18 -9.45 -15.86
CA GLN A 339 -6.68 -9.11 -14.53
C GLN A 339 -5.61 -8.47 -13.62
N SER A 340 -5.98 -7.46 -12.83
CA SER A 340 -5.08 -6.86 -11.84
C SER A 340 -4.86 -7.78 -10.63
N LYS A 341 -3.96 -7.39 -9.72
CA LYS A 341 -4.03 -7.85 -8.33
C LYS A 341 -5.37 -7.41 -7.68
N PRO A 342 -5.86 -8.09 -6.63
CA PRO A 342 -7.00 -7.59 -5.86
C PRO A 342 -6.61 -6.34 -5.07
N TYR A 343 -7.59 -5.46 -4.87
CA TYR A 343 -7.51 -4.23 -4.09
C TYR A 343 -8.58 -4.23 -2.98
N LYS A 344 -8.40 -3.35 -1.99
CA LYS A 344 -9.40 -3.04 -0.95
C LYS A 344 -9.89 -1.60 -1.10
N PHE A 345 -11.08 -1.33 -0.58
CA PHE A 345 -11.63 0.00 -0.33
C PHE A 345 -12.47 -0.08 0.95
N ASP A 346 -12.37 0.88 1.86
CA ASP A 346 -13.10 0.87 3.14
C ASP A 346 -13.99 2.12 3.23
N SER A 347 -15.30 1.91 3.32
CA SER A 347 -16.27 3.00 3.34
C SER A 347 -16.45 3.68 4.70
N SER A 348 -15.64 3.32 5.73
CA SER A 348 -15.49 4.14 6.94
C SER A 348 -14.81 5.48 6.65
N PHE A 349 -13.88 5.57 5.69
CA PHE A 349 -13.00 6.73 5.52
C PHE A 349 -13.63 7.88 4.69
N TYR A 350 -14.92 8.16 4.92
CA TYR A 350 -15.62 9.35 4.43
C TYR A 350 -15.66 10.40 5.55
N TYR A 351 -14.93 11.49 5.37
CA TYR A 351 -14.72 12.50 6.43
C TYR A 351 -15.39 13.86 6.16
N ARG A 352 -16.05 14.06 5.01
CA ARG A 352 -16.89 15.25 4.82
C ARG A 352 -18.06 15.24 5.80
N LEU A 353 -18.50 16.43 6.19
CA LEU A 353 -19.65 16.61 7.07
C LEU A 353 -20.93 16.00 6.47
N PRO A 354 -21.93 15.63 7.29
CA PRO A 354 -23.22 15.18 6.77
C PRO A 354 -23.87 16.23 5.86
N ALA A 355 -24.38 15.77 4.72
CA ALA A 355 -25.30 16.55 3.91
C ALA A 355 -26.65 16.62 4.65
N THR A 356 -26.93 17.72 5.34
CA THR A 356 -28.23 17.94 5.97
C THR A 356 -29.32 17.98 4.88
N PRO A 357 -30.43 17.22 5.02
CA PRO A 357 -31.60 17.39 4.19
C PRO A 357 -32.24 18.76 4.46
N LEU A 358 -31.93 19.75 3.62
CA LEU A 358 -32.52 21.08 3.68
C LEU A 358 -34.02 20.97 3.42
N ALA A 359 -34.82 21.06 4.48
CA ALA A 359 -36.27 21.13 4.40
C ALA A 359 -36.71 22.42 3.67
N GLN A 360 -38.03 22.57 3.44
CA GLN A 360 -38.63 23.84 2.99
C GLN A 360 -38.62 24.93 4.08
N ALA A 361 -37.59 24.95 4.94
CA ALA A 361 -37.25 26.09 5.79
C ALA A 361 -36.98 27.28 4.85
N GLY A 362 -37.80 28.33 5.02
CA GLY A 362 -38.06 29.31 3.97
C GLY A 362 -36.81 29.97 3.35
N GLU A 363 -36.99 30.45 2.12
CA GLU A 363 -36.03 31.37 1.50
C GLU A 363 -35.79 32.57 2.43
N SER A 364 -34.57 33.12 2.42
CA SER A 364 -34.25 34.23 3.30
C SER A 364 -35.19 35.41 3.07
N LYS A 365 -35.67 36.01 4.16
CA LYS A 365 -36.46 37.26 4.12
C LYS A 365 -35.69 38.42 3.47
N GLN A 366 -34.38 38.27 3.26
CA GLN A 366 -33.56 39.12 2.41
C GLN A 366 -33.16 38.36 1.11
N PRO A 367 -33.80 38.65 -0.04
CA PRO A 367 -33.65 37.84 -1.26
C PRO A 367 -32.27 37.94 -1.93
N ASN A 368 -31.42 38.86 -1.48
CA ASN A 368 -30.02 39.00 -1.93
C ASN A 368 -29.02 38.20 -1.10
N LEU A 369 -29.40 37.66 0.06
CA LEU A 369 -28.48 37.02 1.00
C LEU A 369 -27.72 35.81 0.42
N PRO A 370 -28.32 34.90 -0.38
CA PRO A 370 -27.58 33.82 -1.03
C PRO A 370 -26.42 34.31 -1.91
N GLY A 371 -26.63 35.38 -2.68
CA GLY A 371 -25.59 35.99 -3.51
C GLY A 371 -24.51 36.73 -2.73
N LEU A 372 -24.81 37.18 -1.50
CA LEU A 372 -23.83 37.78 -0.59
C LEU A 372 -23.00 36.71 0.13
N ALA A 373 -23.61 35.59 0.53
CA ALA A 373 -22.90 34.44 1.09
C ALA A 373 -21.94 33.80 0.07
N GLY A 374 -22.35 33.66 -1.20
CA GLY A 374 -21.48 33.19 -2.28
C GLY A 374 -20.24 34.08 -2.47
N GLN A 375 -20.44 35.40 -2.54
CA GLN A 375 -19.34 36.38 -2.60
C GLN A 375 -18.40 36.30 -1.39
N ILE A 376 -18.93 36.10 -0.18
CA ILE A 376 -18.11 35.90 1.03
C ILE A 376 -17.20 34.67 0.89
N LEU A 377 -17.77 33.54 0.46
CA LEU A 377 -17.04 32.27 0.30
C LEU A 377 -16.00 32.33 -0.82
N GLU A 378 -16.29 33.04 -1.91
CA GLU A 378 -15.35 33.32 -3.00
C GLU A 378 -14.22 34.26 -2.58
N LEU A 379 -14.53 35.33 -1.81
CA LEU A 379 -13.53 36.33 -1.41
C LEU A 379 -12.55 35.84 -0.35
N ALA A 380 -12.92 34.79 0.40
CA ALA A 380 -12.12 34.14 1.43
C ALA A 380 -11.49 32.80 0.99
N ASP A 381 -11.85 32.31 -0.21
CA ASP A 381 -11.67 30.92 -0.69
C ASP A 381 -11.95 29.81 0.35
N ALA A 382 -12.87 30.10 1.28
CA ALA A 382 -13.17 29.23 2.41
C ALA A 382 -14.27 28.24 2.03
N ARG A 383 -13.89 27.01 1.63
CA ARG A 383 -14.85 25.96 1.23
C ARG A 383 -15.12 24.91 2.31
N ALA A 384 -14.19 24.68 3.22
CA ALA A 384 -14.28 23.69 4.31
C ALA A 384 -13.49 24.17 5.55
N GLY A 385 -13.65 23.48 6.68
CA GLY A 385 -13.06 23.88 7.97
C GLY A 385 -14.07 24.57 8.89
N TYR A 386 -13.65 25.60 9.63
CA TYR A 386 -14.50 26.31 10.59
C TYR A 386 -14.78 27.77 10.19
N ALA A 387 -16.03 28.20 10.33
CA ALA A 387 -16.46 29.58 10.16
C ALA A 387 -17.04 30.17 11.46
N LEU A 388 -16.77 31.44 11.74
CA LEU A 388 -17.36 32.20 12.85
C LEU A 388 -18.26 33.31 12.33
N VAL A 389 -19.51 33.34 12.78
CA VAL A 389 -20.47 34.43 12.57
C VAL A 389 -20.53 35.26 13.86
N LEU A 390 -19.88 36.42 13.84
CA LEU A 390 -19.84 37.36 14.98
C LEU A 390 -21.09 38.23 15.03
N GLY A 391 -21.82 38.18 16.15
CA GLY A 391 -23.05 38.92 16.33
C GLY A 391 -24.15 38.37 15.43
N GLY A 392 -24.94 37.45 15.97
CA GLY A 392 -26.14 36.97 15.31
C GLY A 392 -27.21 38.06 15.22
N VAL A 393 -28.15 37.86 14.29
CA VAL A 393 -29.37 38.65 14.11
C VAL A 393 -30.56 37.70 14.08
N ASP A 394 -30.55 36.76 13.13
CA ASP A 394 -31.60 35.74 12.92
C ASP A 394 -31.07 34.38 12.46
N GLY A 395 -29.75 34.23 12.23
CA GLY A 395 -29.11 33.00 11.79
C GLY A 395 -29.15 32.76 10.28
N SER A 396 -29.73 33.68 9.50
CA SER A 396 -29.90 33.51 8.05
C SER A 396 -28.57 33.45 7.29
N LEU A 397 -27.53 34.18 7.70
CA LEU A 397 -26.19 34.08 7.12
C LEU A 397 -25.53 32.75 7.51
N ALA A 398 -25.72 32.31 8.76
CA ALA A 398 -25.16 31.04 9.23
C ALA A 398 -25.75 29.84 8.46
N LEU A 399 -27.06 29.83 8.24
CA LEU A 399 -27.75 28.84 7.41
C LEU A 399 -27.26 28.86 5.96
N GLU A 400 -27.06 30.05 5.39
CA GLU A 400 -26.64 30.18 3.99
C GLU A 400 -25.18 29.78 3.76
N LEU A 401 -24.29 30.01 4.73
CA LEU A 401 -22.93 29.46 4.71
C LEU A 401 -22.93 27.92 4.78
N VAL A 402 -23.82 27.31 5.58
CA VAL A 402 -24.00 25.85 5.61
C VAL A 402 -24.53 25.30 4.28
N ARG A 403 -25.42 26.03 3.59
CA ARG A 403 -25.98 25.66 2.28
C ARG A 403 -24.94 25.64 1.15
N GLN A 404 -23.93 26.51 1.21
CA GLN A 404 -23.00 26.76 0.10
C GLN A 404 -21.55 26.28 0.35
N SER A 405 -21.29 25.53 1.43
CA SER A 405 -19.94 25.08 1.79
C SER A 405 -19.93 23.79 2.64
N ASP A 406 -18.75 23.22 2.86
CA ASP A 406 -18.48 22.17 3.85
C ASP A 406 -17.92 22.75 5.18
N LEU A 407 -18.18 24.04 5.48
CA LEU A 407 -17.79 24.66 6.76
C LEU A 407 -18.68 24.17 7.92
N GLN A 408 -18.08 23.94 9.10
CA GLN A 408 -18.82 24.00 10.37
C GLN A 408 -18.96 25.46 10.80
N VAL A 409 -20.18 25.91 11.07
CA VAL A 409 -20.47 27.30 11.39
C VAL A 409 -20.72 27.48 12.89
N VAL A 410 -19.97 28.36 13.53
CA VAL A 410 -20.19 28.80 14.91
C VAL A 410 -20.78 30.21 14.88
N VAL A 411 -21.96 30.40 15.47
CA VAL A 411 -22.54 31.72 15.72
C VAL A 411 -22.23 32.12 17.16
N LEU A 412 -21.66 33.31 17.35
CA LEU A 412 -21.35 33.85 18.68
C LEU A 412 -22.10 35.16 18.90
N GLU A 413 -22.94 35.18 19.93
CA GLU A 413 -23.89 36.26 20.21
C GLU A 413 -24.03 36.49 21.72
N GLN A 414 -24.22 37.75 22.14
CA GLN A 414 -24.26 38.14 23.55
C GLN A 414 -25.68 38.08 24.15
N ASP A 415 -26.72 38.25 23.33
CA ASP A 415 -28.11 38.24 23.73
C ASP A 415 -28.67 36.81 23.80
N ALA A 416 -29.04 36.37 25.00
CA ALA A 416 -29.47 34.99 25.24
C ALA A 416 -30.81 34.63 24.57
N GLU A 417 -31.76 35.57 24.45
CA GLU A 417 -33.03 35.31 23.75
C GLU A 417 -32.83 35.34 22.23
N ARG A 418 -31.91 36.17 21.71
CA ARG A 418 -31.48 36.08 20.31
C ARG A 418 -30.79 34.75 20.01
N VAL A 419 -29.88 34.28 20.87
CA VAL A 419 -29.26 32.94 20.73
C VAL A 419 -30.31 31.84 20.69
N LYS A 420 -31.32 31.89 21.57
CA LYS A 420 -32.44 30.94 21.61
C LYS A 420 -33.28 30.97 20.33
N ALA A 421 -33.56 32.15 19.77
CA ALA A 421 -34.25 32.29 18.49
C ALA A 421 -33.42 31.75 17.30
N ILE A 422 -32.12 32.05 17.24
CA ILE A 422 -31.20 31.55 16.21
C ILE A 422 -31.07 30.02 16.29
N ARG A 423 -30.99 29.46 17.50
CA ARG A 423 -31.00 28.01 17.72
C ARG A 423 -32.26 27.37 17.13
N ALA A 424 -33.45 27.89 17.45
CA ALA A 424 -34.70 27.38 16.89
C ALA A 424 -34.72 27.45 15.35
N ALA A 425 -34.34 28.57 14.75
CA ALA A 425 -34.31 28.73 13.29
C ALA A 425 -33.34 27.76 12.57
N LEU A 426 -32.22 27.40 13.22
CA LEU A 426 -31.25 26.44 12.70
C LEU A 426 -31.65 24.97 12.99
N ASP A 427 -32.47 24.74 14.01
CA ASP A 427 -33.04 23.42 14.36
C ASP A 427 -34.23 23.08 13.44
N ASP A 428 -35.12 24.04 13.18
CA ASP A 428 -36.18 23.98 12.14
C ASP A 428 -35.62 23.70 10.74
N ALA A 429 -34.38 24.14 10.47
CA ALA A 429 -33.64 23.87 9.23
C ALA A 429 -32.79 22.58 9.27
N GLY A 430 -32.78 21.84 10.39
CA GLY A 430 -32.06 20.57 10.57
C GLY A 430 -30.53 20.68 10.61
N VAL A 431 -29.97 21.90 10.74
CA VAL A 431 -28.51 22.15 10.71
C VAL A 431 -27.91 22.37 12.10
N TYR A 432 -28.71 22.73 13.10
CA TYR A 432 -28.24 22.93 14.47
C TYR A 432 -27.67 21.63 15.07
N GLY A 433 -26.54 21.72 15.79
CA GLY A 433 -25.83 20.58 16.38
C GLY A 433 -25.09 19.67 15.38
N VAL A 434 -25.36 19.76 14.08
CA VAL A 434 -24.77 18.91 13.02
C VAL A 434 -23.83 19.70 12.10
N ARG A 435 -24.24 20.88 11.66
CA ARG A 435 -23.49 21.78 10.76
C ARG A 435 -23.30 23.18 11.34
N ALA A 436 -24.17 23.60 12.26
CA ALA A 436 -24.11 24.89 12.93
C ALA A 436 -24.22 24.77 14.46
N SER A 437 -23.44 25.56 15.18
CA SER A 437 -23.50 25.73 16.64
C SER A 437 -23.75 27.20 16.99
N VAL A 438 -24.44 27.46 18.11
CA VAL A 438 -24.77 28.83 18.55
C VAL A 438 -24.41 28.98 20.02
N LEU A 439 -23.54 29.94 20.33
CA LEU A 439 -22.99 30.18 21.66
C LEU A 439 -23.43 31.54 22.21
N VAL A 440 -23.75 31.57 23.51
CA VAL A 440 -23.89 32.82 24.27
C VAL A 440 -22.50 33.24 24.73
N GLY A 441 -22.09 34.48 24.47
CA GLY A 441 -20.83 35.05 24.98
C GLY A 441 -20.12 35.97 24.00
N SER A 442 -18.82 36.17 24.23
CA SER A 442 -17.93 37.06 23.47
C SER A 442 -16.54 36.45 23.27
N LEU A 443 -15.78 36.91 22.27
CA LEU A 443 -14.42 36.41 22.01
C LEU A 443 -13.42 36.72 23.14
N GLY A 444 -13.69 37.74 23.96
CA GLY A 444 -12.87 38.13 25.10
C GLY A 444 -12.88 37.12 26.24
N GLU A 445 -13.93 36.28 26.35
CA GLU A 445 -14.02 35.20 27.33
C GLU A 445 -13.07 34.01 27.02
N ARG A 446 -12.47 33.98 25.82
CA ARG A 446 -11.52 32.93 25.37
C ARG A 446 -12.06 31.48 25.42
N THR A 447 -13.38 31.31 25.45
CA THR A 447 -14.05 30.00 25.39
C THR A 447 -13.81 29.27 24.06
N LEU A 448 -13.57 30.01 22.99
CA LEU A 448 -13.07 29.52 21.71
C LEU A 448 -11.55 29.73 21.65
N GLY A 449 -10.79 28.65 21.40
CA GLY A 449 -9.34 28.71 21.28
C GLY A 449 -8.88 29.52 20.06
N PRO A 450 -7.69 30.16 20.12
CA PRO A 450 -7.16 30.97 19.02
C PRO A 450 -6.87 30.11 17.79
N MET A 451 -6.72 30.74 16.62
CA MET A 451 -6.32 30.07 15.38
C MET A 451 -7.20 28.86 15.05
N LEU A 452 -8.53 29.06 15.02
CA LEU A 452 -9.53 28.02 14.75
C LEU A 452 -10.21 28.21 13.39
N PHE A 453 -10.53 29.46 13.03
CA PHE A 453 -11.49 29.75 11.97
C PHE A 453 -10.82 30.08 10.63
N ASN A 454 -11.19 29.33 9.60
CA ASN A 454 -10.85 29.59 8.20
C ASN A 454 -11.61 30.81 7.65
N LEU A 455 -12.81 31.08 8.19
CA LEU A 455 -13.64 32.24 7.84
C LEU A 455 -14.16 32.96 9.10
N ILE A 456 -14.08 34.29 9.15
CA ILE A 456 -14.83 35.11 10.11
C ILE A 456 -15.67 36.15 9.36
N VAL A 457 -16.95 36.23 9.71
CA VAL A 457 -17.92 37.22 9.20
C VAL A 457 -18.71 37.82 10.35
N SER A 458 -19.59 38.78 10.06
CA SER A 458 -20.56 39.28 11.04
C SER A 458 -21.94 39.46 10.39
N GLU A 459 -22.92 38.70 10.87
CA GLU A 459 -24.32 38.81 10.45
C GLU A 459 -24.91 40.17 10.91
N ARG A 460 -24.56 40.61 12.12
CA ARG A 460 -24.86 41.96 12.64
C ARG A 460 -24.30 43.09 11.77
N HIS A 461 -23.12 42.92 11.18
CA HIS A 461 -22.57 43.90 10.24
C HIS A 461 -23.26 43.81 8.86
N LEU A 462 -23.44 42.60 8.34
CA LEU A 462 -24.07 42.35 7.04
C LEU A 462 -25.52 42.85 6.96
N LEU A 463 -26.32 42.54 7.98
CA LEU A 463 -27.78 42.78 7.99
C LEU A 463 -28.16 44.04 8.81
N GLY A 464 -27.40 44.38 9.84
CA GLY A 464 -27.68 45.49 10.76
C GLY A 464 -26.76 46.71 10.62
N GLY A 465 -25.71 46.64 9.80
CA GLY A 465 -24.74 47.72 9.56
C GLY A 465 -23.81 48.07 10.73
N GLN A 466 -24.06 47.52 11.91
CA GLN A 466 -23.29 47.75 13.15
C GLN A 466 -21.92 47.04 13.09
N LEU A 467 -20.96 47.45 13.91
CA LEU A 467 -19.68 46.73 13.99
C LEU A 467 -19.85 45.35 14.68
N PRO A 468 -18.96 44.37 14.41
CA PRO A 468 -18.99 43.07 15.08
C PRO A 468 -18.86 43.23 16.62
N PRO A 469 -19.55 42.44 17.45
CA PRO A 469 -19.51 42.54 18.92
C PRO A 469 -18.27 41.88 19.54
N ALA A 470 -17.10 42.23 19.02
CA ALA A 470 -15.76 41.88 19.49
C ALA A 470 -14.79 43.00 19.07
N THR A 471 -13.53 42.95 19.48
CA THR A 471 -12.46 43.80 18.91
C THR A 471 -11.86 43.16 17.65
N GLY A 472 -11.26 43.98 16.78
CA GLY A 472 -10.49 43.47 15.64
C GLY A 472 -9.36 42.53 16.07
N ALA A 473 -8.65 42.85 17.15
CA ALA A 473 -7.56 42.02 17.69
C ALA A 473 -8.03 40.62 18.13
N GLU A 474 -9.21 40.51 18.73
CA GLU A 474 -9.79 39.22 19.11
C GLU A 474 -10.18 38.39 17.89
N ALA A 475 -10.81 39.00 16.87
CA ALA A 475 -11.12 38.31 15.62
C ALA A 475 -9.85 37.84 14.89
N LEU A 476 -8.83 38.71 14.79
CA LEU A 476 -7.53 38.40 14.20
C LEU A 476 -6.81 37.25 14.92
N ARG A 477 -6.89 37.17 16.26
CA ARG A 477 -6.35 36.04 17.05
C ARG A 477 -7.09 34.73 16.76
N SER A 478 -8.38 34.78 16.49
CA SER A 478 -9.23 33.60 16.23
C SER A 478 -9.11 33.02 14.82
N LEU A 479 -8.69 33.81 13.82
CA LEU A 479 -8.40 33.34 12.45
C LEU A 479 -7.27 32.32 12.41
N ALA A 480 -7.43 31.25 11.63
CA ALA A 480 -6.34 30.35 11.25
C ALA A 480 -5.27 31.11 10.42
N PRO A 481 -3.96 30.93 10.67
CA PRO A 481 -2.90 31.44 9.80
C PRO A 481 -2.88 30.68 8.45
N SER A 482 -2.14 31.21 7.46
CA SER A 482 -2.10 30.69 6.09
C SER A 482 -3.50 30.65 5.44
N GLY A 483 -4.02 31.83 5.11
CA GLY A 483 -5.22 32.02 4.28
C GLY A 483 -6.54 32.22 5.04
N GLY A 484 -6.57 31.97 6.37
CA GLY A 484 -7.78 32.18 7.16
C GLY A 484 -8.24 33.64 7.09
N SER A 485 -9.47 33.87 6.63
CA SER A 485 -9.93 35.17 6.15
C SER A 485 -11.10 35.76 6.94
N LEU A 486 -11.09 37.08 7.11
CA LEU A 486 -12.20 37.86 7.64
C LEU A 486 -12.82 38.71 6.53
N VAL A 487 -14.15 38.63 6.36
CA VAL A 487 -14.90 39.34 5.33
C VAL A 487 -16.04 40.15 5.95
N LEU A 488 -16.07 41.46 5.68
CA LEU A 488 -17.08 42.40 6.19
C LEU A 488 -17.61 43.30 5.06
N GLY A 489 -18.92 43.51 5.00
CA GLY A 489 -19.62 44.29 3.99
C GLY A 489 -21.00 43.71 3.68
N PRO A 490 -21.80 44.30 2.77
CA PRO A 490 -21.58 45.58 2.08
C PRO A 490 -22.28 46.74 2.80
N ALA A 491 -22.09 46.85 4.13
CA ALA A 491 -22.62 47.93 4.95
C ALA A 491 -22.02 49.31 4.62
N GLY A 492 -22.76 50.37 4.95
CA GLY A 492 -22.54 51.73 4.44
C GLY A 492 -21.22 52.45 4.82
N GLU A 493 -20.50 52.00 5.85
CA GLU A 493 -19.21 52.59 6.26
C GLU A 493 -18.12 51.53 6.54
N LEU A 494 -17.60 50.89 5.49
CA LEU A 494 -16.42 50.01 5.59
C LEU A 494 -15.18 50.70 6.20
N GLY A 495 -15.11 52.04 6.17
CA GLY A 495 -14.07 52.80 6.86
C GLY A 495 -14.13 52.69 8.39
N GLN A 496 -15.30 52.43 8.98
CA GLN A 496 -15.41 52.08 10.40
C GLN A 496 -14.92 50.65 10.65
N ALA A 497 -15.30 49.69 9.80
CA ALA A 497 -14.83 48.31 9.89
C ALA A 497 -13.30 48.20 9.76
N GLN A 498 -12.68 49.01 8.89
CA GLN A 498 -11.23 49.06 8.75
C GLN A 498 -10.54 49.66 9.99
N ARG A 499 -11.10 50.72 10.59
CA ARG A 499 -10.60 51.27 11.88
C ARG A 499 -10.77 50.28 13.04
N TRP A 500 -11.87 49.52 13.04
CA TRP A 500 -12.15 48.46 14.02
C TRP A 500 -11.17 47.28 13.93
N LEU A 501 -10.76 46.92 12.71
CA LEU A 501 -9.73 45.90 12.47
C LEU A 501 -8.32 46.37 12.90
N GLY A 502 -8.09 47.69 12.93
CA GLY A 502 -6.85 48.29 13.41
C GLY A 502 -5.76 48.35 12.34
N GLN A 503 -4.54 47.94 12.68
CA GLN A 503 -3.36 48.03 11.80
C GLN A 503 -3.16 46.81 10.88
N ALA A 504 -4.05 45.82 10.91
CA ALA A 504 -3.91 44.63 10.07
C ALA A 504 -4.13 44.95 8.57
N GLY A 505 -3.23 44.46 7.72
CA GLY A 505 -3.29 44.64 6.28
C GLY A 505 -4.60 44.09 5.71
N SER A 506 -5.36 44.94 5.02
CA SER A 506 -6.71 44.62 4.54
C SER A 506 -6.98 45.28 3.19
N ARG A 507 -7.71 44.57 2.32
CA ARG A 507 -8.08 45.02 0.97
C ARG A 507 -9.55 45.43 0.92
N LEU A 508 -9.83 46.55 0.24
CA LEU A 508 -11.20 46.96 -0.10
C LEU A 508 -11.53 46.48 -1.51
N VAL A 509 -12.37 45.46 -1.61
CA VAL A 509 -12.97 45.00 -2.87
C VAL A 509 -14.01 46.01 -3.31
N ARG A 510 -13.99 46.38 -4.59
CA ARG A 510 -14.92 47.36 -5.18
C ARG A 510 -15.81 46.69 -6.22
N SER A 511 -17.05 47.15 -6.35
CA SER A 511 -17.88 46.83 -7.53
C SER A 511 -17.44 47.66 -8.74
N ASP A 512 -17.94 47.30 -9.93
CA ASP A 512 -17.60 47.93 -11.21
C ASP A 512 -17.88 49.45 -11.24
N ASP A 513 -18.81 49.93 -10.41
CA ASP A 513 -19.10 51.35 -10.18
C ASP A 513 -18.09 52.06 -9.24
N GLY A 514 -16.97 51.40 -8.92
CA GLY A 514 -15.88 51.90 -8.09
C GLY A 514 -16.17 51.92 -6.58
N LYS A 515 -17.39 51.61 -6.13
CA LYS A 515 -17.75 51.66 -4.70
C LYS A 515 -17.16 50.47 -3.94
N ALA A 516 -16.61 50.73 -2.75
CA ALA A 516 -16.14 49.66 -1.88
C ALA A 516 -17.33 48.82 -1.38
N ARG A 517 -17.27 47.50 -1.63
CA ARG A 517 -18.31 46.51 -1.30
C ARG A 517 -17.90 45.62 -0.14
N TRP A 518 -16.63 45.23 -0.06
CA TRP A 518 -16.14 44.31 0.95
C TRP A 518 -14.79 44.77 1.49
N LEU A 519 -14.63 44.71 2.80
CA LEU A 519 -13.34 44.69 3.48
C LEU A 519 -12.95 43.23 3.69
N VAL A 520 -11.80 42.84 3.15
CA VAL A 520 -11.22 41.50 3.34
C VAL A 520 -9.86 41.63 4.02
N HIS A 521 -9.66 40.85 5.07
CA HIS A 521 -8.35 40.57 5.64
C HIS A 521 -8.07 39.08 5.53
N GLU A 522 -6.85 38.72 5.16
CA GLU A 522 -6.37 37.35 5.06
C GLU A 522 -5.19 37.22 6.02
N ARG A 523 -5.22 36.22 6.91
CA ARG A 523 -4.18 36.06 7.93
C ARG A 523 -2.96 35.36 7.31
N PRO A 524 -1.79 36.03 7.27
CA PRO A 524 -0.57 35.41 6.73
C PRO A 524 -0.08 34.28 7.65
N ARG A 525 0.85 33.49 7.12
CA ARG A 525 1.68 32.57 7.92
C ARG A 525 2.31 33.30 9.11
N LEU A 526 2.42 32.60 10.25
CA LEU A 526 3.03 33.15 11.46
C LEU A 526 4.54 33.43 11.23
N ALA A 527 4.99 34.60 11.63
CA ALA A 527 6.42 34.93 11.62
C ALA A 527 7.19 34.01 12.59
N GLY A 528 8.26 33.37 12.12
CA GLY A 528 9.01 32.36 12.88
C GLY A 528 8.46 30.93 12.78
N ALA A 529 7.32 30.69 12.12
CA ALA A 529 6.84 29.32 11.90
C ALA A 529 7.63 28.61 10.78
N GLY A 530 8.10 27.40 11.08
CA GLY A 530 8.80 26.49 10.17
C GLY A 530 7.83 25.56 9.43
N GLU A 531 8.38 24.65 8.61
CA GLU A 531 7.60 23.67 7.83
C GLU A 531 8.28 22.30 7.80
N TRP A 532 7.47 21.27 7.55
CA TRP A 532 7.91 19.89 7.37
C TRP A 532 7.56 19.44 5.95
N THR A 533 8.29 19.97 4.96
CA THR A 533 8.03 19.79 3.52
C THR A 533 8.48 18.44 2.99
N HIS A 534 9.52 17.84 3.58
CA HIS A 534 10.17 16.60 3.14
C HIS A 534 10.24 15.56 4.26
N GLN A 535 10.63 14.32 3.92
CA GLN A 535 10.77 13.19 4.85
C GLN A 535 11.41 13.55 6.19
N TYR A 536 12.54 14.26 6.15
CA TYR A 536 13.34 14.65 7.31
C TYR A 536 13.30 16.18 7.49
N GLY A 537 12.09 16.75 7.47
CA GLY A 537 11.80 18.18 7.64
C GLY A 537 11.91 18.95 6.33
N ASN A 538 13.10 18.92 5.74
CA ASN A 538 13.48 19.70 4.57
C ASN A 538 14.37 18.87 3.63
N ALA A 539 14.68 19.40 2.45
CA ALA A 539 15.53 18.70 1.48
C ALA A 539 17.01 18.57 1.91
N GLN A 540 17.44 19.33 2.92
CA GLN A 540 18.76 19.20 3.55
C GLN A 540 18.83 17.99 4.51
N ASN A 541 17.69 17.32 4.74
CA ASN A 541 17.47 16.19 5.64
C ASN A 541 17.75 16.45 7.13
N THR A 542 17.76 17.71 7.62
CA THR A 542 18.22 18.00 8.99
C THR A 542 17.35 17.44 10.12
N SER A 543 16.15 16.90 9.81
CA SER A 543 15.10 16.55 10.79
C SER A 543 14.71 17.71 11.71
N CYS A 544 14.94 18.94 11.28
CA CYS A 544 14.48 20.17 11.91
C CYS A 544 13.68 21.02 10.90
N SER A 545 12.56 21.60 11.33
CA SER A 545 11.70 22.43 10.47
C SER A 545 12.09 23.90 10.40
N GLY A 546 13.07 24.34 11.19
CA GLY A 546 13.43 25.74 11.34
C GLY A 546 12.41 26.58 12.12
N ASP A 547 11.49 25.94 12.86
CA ASP A 547 10.42 26.64 13.59
C ASP A 547 10.95 27.29 14.90
N ASP A 548 10.75 28.59 15.06
CA ASP A 548 11.13 29.38 16.23
C ASP A 548 10.03 29.45 17.30
N LEU A 549 8.79 29.06 16.98
CA LEU A 549 7.62 29.21 17.85
C LEU A 549 7.35 27.95 18.68
N VAL A 550 7.59 26.77 18.12
CA VAL A 550 7.31 25.47 18.77
C VAL A 550 8.33 25.20 19.90
N LYS A 551 8.03 25.73 21.08
CA LYS A 551 8.82 25.60 22.32
C LYS A 551 7.97 25.84 23.57
N GLY A 552 8.61 25.74 24.74
CA GLY A 552 7.97 25.98 26.03
C GLY A 552 7.08 24.84 26.51
N GLU A 553 5.90 25.17 27.03
CA GLU A 553 4.83 24.22 27.36
C GLU A 553 3.80 24.21 26.22
N MET A 554 3.26 23.04 25.89
CA MET A 554 2.29 22.86 24.80
C MET A 554 0.90 22.48 25.36
N GLY A 555 -0.15 23.14 24.88
CA GLY A 555 -1.55 22.74 25.08
C GLY A 555 -2.07 21.92 23.89
N VAL A 556 -3.09 21.08 24.11
CA VAL A 556 -3.80 20.40 23.01
C VAL A 556 -4.70 21.42 22.31
N LYS A 557 -4.49 21.59 21.00
CA LYS A 557 -5.21 22.56 20.15
C LYS A 557 -6.34 21.90 19.35
N TRP A 558 -6.12 20.66 18.87
CA TRP A 558 -7.16 19.79 18.30
C TRP A 558 -6.76 18.32 18.46
N TRP A 559 -7.75 17.41 18.41
CA TRP A 559 -7.53 15.97 18.34
C TRP A 559 -8.67 15.30 17.57
N GLY A 560 -8.42 14.17 16.92
CA GLY A 560 -9.43 13.44 16.16
C GLY A 560 -8.88 12.56 15.04
N GLU A 561 -9.46 12.72 13.86
CA GLU A 561 -9.20 11.90 12.66
C GLU A 561 -7.97 12.41 11.86
N PRO A 562 -7.33 11.56 11.02
CA PRO A 562 -7.57 10.13 10.90
C PRO A 562 -7.16 9.35 12.16
N GLY A 563 -7.97 8.37 12.55
CA GLY A 563 -7.67 7.40 13.60
C GLY A 563 -6.77 6.23 13.12
N PRO A 564 -6.68 5.12 13.87
CA PRO A 564 -5.74 4.04 13.58
C PRO A 564 -6.18 3.07 12.48
N ARG A 565 -7.49 2.94 12.20
CA ARG A 565 -8.03 2.01 11.18
C ARG A 565 -7.52 2.28 9.76
N PRO A 566 -7.39 3.53 9.26
CA PRO A 566 -6.76 3.80 7.97
C PRO A 566 -5.22 3.77 7.98
N MET A 567 -4.57 3.46 9.12
CA MET A 567 -3.11 3.52 9.27
C MET A 567 -2.47 2.12 9.21
N PRO A 568 -1.26 2.00 8.63
CA PRO A 568 -0.61 0.72 8.44
C PRO A 568 -0.09 0.15 9.77
N ASP A 569 -0.51 -1.08 10.10
CA ASP A 569 -0.08 -1.82 11.30
C ASP A 569 1.44 -1.72 11.52
N ARG A 570 1.81 -1.17 12.68
CA ARG A 570 3.18 -0.93 13.17
C ARG A 570 4.09 -0.10 12.27
N GLY A 571 3.64 0.35 11.10
CA GLY A 571 4.34 1.25 10.17
C GLY A 571 5.78 0.84 9.86
N PRO A 572 6.05 0.00 8.82
CA PRO A 572 7.38 -0.54 8.50
C PRO A 572 8.38 0.50 7.92
N ARG A 573 8.61 1.58 8.67
CA ARG A 573 9.44 2.76 8.33
C ARG A 573 8.96 3.43 7.05
N ASN A 574 7.74 3.96 7.11
CA ASN A 574 6.98 4.58 6.03
C ASN A 574 7.40 6.06 5.79
N PRO A 575 6.90 6.70 4.70
CA PRO A 575 6.93 8.15 4.57
C PRO A 575 6.42 8.87 5.81
N ALA A 576 7.10 9.97 6.19
CA ALA A 576 6.64 10.84 7.27
C ALA A 576 5.37 11.62 6.85
N PRO A 577 4.52 12.03 7.80
CA PRO A 577 3.56 13.10 7.55
C PRO A 577 4.30 14.39 7.14
N LEU A 578 3.66 15.23 6.35
CA LEU A 578 4.21 16.49 5.86
C LEU A 578 3.29 17.65 6.25
N SER A 579 3.85 18.83 6.50
CA SER A 579 3.07 20.04 6.71
C SER A 579 3.73 21.26 6.08
N ALA A 580 2.97 21.92 5.22
CA ALA A 580 3.32 23.15 4.54
C ALA A 580 2.06 24.03 4.45
N ASP A 581 2.25 25.34 4.47
CA ASP A 581 1.21 26.37 4.26
C ASP A 581 -0.17 26.11 4.91
N GLY A 582 -0.16 25.80 6.22
CA GLY A 582 -1.39 25.55 6.98
C GLY A 582 -2.14 24.25 6.63
N ARG A 583 -1.50 23.33 5.89
CA ARG A 583 -2.01 21.98 5.60
C ARG A 583 -1.17 20.91 6.27
N LEU A 584 -1.79 19.76 6.53
CA LEU A 584 -1.16 18.55 7.05
C LEU A 584 -1.53 17.37 6.14
N PHE A 585 -0.52 16.70 5.58
CA PHE A 585 -0.68 15.60 4.63
C PHE A 585 -0.22 14.28 5.26
N ILE A 586 -1.06 13.25 5.17
CA ILE A 586 -0.84 11.95 5.83
C ILE A 586 -1.03 10.83 4.81
N GLN A 587 -0.03 9.95 4.67
CA GLN A 587 -0.13 8.70 3.92
C GLN A 587 -0.51 7.56 4.88
N GLY A 588 -1.76 7.09 4.78
CA GLY A 588 -2.23 5.89 5.49
C GLY A 588 -1.90 4.61 4.72
N ASP A 589 -2.52 3.49 5.11
CA ASP A 589 -2.46 2.27 4.28
C ASP A 589 -3.29 2.47 3.02
N ARG A 590 -2.61 2.78 1.91
CA ARG A 590 -3.21 2.95 0.57
C ARG A 590 -4.28 4.05 0.49
N MET A 591 -4.33 4.93 1.48
CA MET A 591 -5.18 6.12 1.58
C MET A 591 -4.31 7.38 1.72
N LEU A 592 -4.76 8.50 1.17
CA LEU A 592 -4.13 9.81 1.35
C LEU A 592 -5.12 10.78 1.98
N PHE A 593 -4.65 11.62 2.90
CA PHE A 593 -5.43 12.62 3.61
C PHE A 593 -4.79 14.00 3.49
N GLY A 594 -5.60 15.02 3.26
CA GLY A 594 -5.23 16.42 3.43
C GLY A 594 -6.10 17.07 4.51
N LEU A 595 -5.45 17.63 5.53
CA LEU A 595 -6.08 18.27 6.68
C LEU A 595 -5.72 19.76 6.73
N ASP A 596 -6.59 20.57 7.33
CA ASP A 596 -6.20 21.85 7.92
C ASP A 596 -5.31 21.59 9.16
N ALA A 597 -4.11 22.17 9.19
CA ALA A 597 -3.14 21.92 10.26
C ALA A 597 -3.54 22.58 11.60
N TYR A 598 -4.31 23.66 11.59
CA TYR A 598 -4.64 24.47 12.76
C TYR A 598 -5.91 24.02 13.48
N ASN A 599 -6.85 23.37 12.79
CA ASN A 599 -8.08 22.84 13.39
C ASN A 599 -8.33 21.34 13.18
N GLY A 600 -7.51 20.65 12.40
CA GLY A 600 -7.59 19.20 12.21
C GLY A 600 -8.71 18.73 11.27
N THR A 601 -9.41 19.64 10.59
CA THR A 601 -10.47 19.26 9.63
C THR A 601 -9.86 18.48 8.47
N VAL A 602 -10.33 17.26 8.22
CA VAL A 602 -10.00 16.50 7.00
C VAL A 602 -10.73 17.16 5.82
N LEU A 603 -9.99 17.88 4.99
CA LEU A 603 -10.50 18.60 3.82
C LEU A 603 -10.86 17.61 2.70
N TRP A 604 -10.01 16.60 2.51
CA TRP A 604 -10.18 15.58 1.49
C TRP A 604 -9.48 14.26 1.85
N SER A 605 -10.00 13.16 1.30
CA SER A 605 -9.40 11.84 1.35
C SER A 605 -9.71 11.03 0.09
N PHE A 606 -8.78 10.19 -0.36
CA PHE A 606 -9.03 9.24 -1.45
C PHE A 606 -8.16 7.98 -1.31
N SER A 607 -8.62 6.87 -1.91
CA SER A 607 -7.84 5.63 -2.01
C SER A 607 -6.94 5.64 -3.23
N SER A 608 -5.69 5.19 -3.07
CA SER A 608 -4.68 5.10 -4.14
C SER A 608 -3.72 3.95 -3.82
N PRO A 609 -4.12 2.68 -4.08
CA PRO A 609 -3.40 1.51 -3.62
C PRO A 609 -1.97 1.34 -4.13
N GLU A 610 -1.60 1.95 -5.25
CA GLU A 610 -0.24 1.85 -5.81
C GLU A 610 0.75 2.89 -5.26
N MET A 611 0.38 3.71 -4.26
CA MET A 611 1.31 4.72 -3.70
C MET A 611 2.17 4.25 -2.52
N ARG A 612 1.85 3.11 -1.90
CA ARG A 612 2.44 2.72 -0.61
C ARG A 612 3.95 2.54 -0.71
N ARG A 613 4.70 3.07 0.28
CA ARG A 613 6.15 2.85 0.41
C ARG A 613 6.56 2.56 1.86
N ALA A 614 7.64 1.81 2.04
CA ALA A 614 8.21 1.37 3.32
C ALA A 614 9.76 1.39 3.28
N ASN A 615 10.41 1.00 4.38
CA ASN A 615 11.87 0.95 4.56
C ASN A 615 12.62 2.23 4.13
N ILE A 616 12.06 3.41 4.37
CA ILE A 616 12.60 4.70 3.93
C ILE A 616 14.09 4.92 4.26
N PRO A 617 14.67 4.42 5.37
CA PRO A 617 16.13 4.42 5.59
C PRO A 617 17.03 3.78 4.53
N ARG A 618 16.47 3.00 3.58
CA ARG A 618 17.19 2.40 2.45
C ARG A 618 16.59 2.81 1.09
N ASP A 619 15.62 3.70 1.11
CA ASP A 619 14.96 4.27 -0.07
C ASP A 619 14.75 5.78 0.18
N SER A 620 13.56 6.31 -0.07
CA SER A 620 13.26 7.74 -0.09
C SER A 620 11.75 7.93 0.00
N SER A 621 11.28 9.08 0.51
CA SER A 621 9.84 9.38 0.47
C SER A 621 9.35 9.50 -0.96
N ASN A 622 8.13 9.03 -1.23
CA ASN A 622 7.44 9.26 -2.49
C ASN A 622 6.54 10.50 -2.47
N MET A 623 6.58 11.32 -1.41
CA MET A 623 5.82 12.58 -1.36
C MET A 623 6.62 13.74 -0.75
N VAL A 624 6.29 14.95 -1.23
CA VAL A 624 6.85 16.24 -0.81
C VAL A 624 5.77 17.33 -0.88
N ALA A 625 5.73 18.25 0.08
CA ALA A 625 4.83 19.40 0.07
C ALA A 625 5.60 20.68 -0.28
N ALA A 626 5.01 21.56 -1.10
CA ALA A 626 5.63 22.81 -1.54
C ALA A 626 4.55 23.87 -1.81
N GLY A 627 4.40 24.80 -0.86
CA GLY A 627 3.28 25.75 -0.83
C GLY A 627 1.93 25.01 -0.78
N GLU A 628 0.95 25.53 -1.51
CA GLU A 628 -0.42 25.00 -1.67
C GLU A 628 -0.48 23.56 -2.24
N ARG A 629 0.62 22.93 -2.64
CA ARG A 629 0.63 21.65 -3.36
C ARG A 629 1.38 20.52 -2.66
N LEU A 630 0.77 19.34 -2.69
CA LEU A 630 1.41 18.07 -2.37
C LEU A 630 1.80 17.37 -3.68
N TYR A 631 3.05 16.98 -3.83
CA TYR A 631 3.50 16.13 -4.93
C TYR A 631 3.66 14.69 -4.45
N LEU A 632 3.06 13.74 -5.17
CA LEU A 632 3.05 12.31 -4.83
C LEU A 632 3.51 11.45 -6.03
N VAL A 633 4.42 10.53 -5.78
CA VAL A 633 4.91 9.55 -6.76
C VAL A 633 4.17 8.23 -6.63
N GLN A 634 3.62 7.77 -7.76
CA GLN A 634 2.90 6.51 -7.93
C GLN A 634 3.42 5.84 -9.23
N GLY A 635 4.27 4.83 -9.09
CA GLY A 635 4.94 4.17 -10.21
C GLY A 635 5.69 5.18 -11.10
N ARG A 636 5.42 5.15 -12.42
CA ARG A 636 6.04 6.02 -13.43
C ARG A 636 5.72 7.52 -13.32
N TYR A 637 4.78 7.92 -12.45
CA TYR A 637 4.23 9.27 -12.42
C TYR A 637 4.50 9.99 -11.09
N CYS A 638 4.91 11.24 -11.18
CA CYS A 638 4.73 12.23 -10.12
C CYS A 638 3.42 13.00 -10.37
N ILE A 639 2.59 13.13 -9.35
CA ILE A 639 1.26 13.73 -9.40
C ILE A 639 1.30 15.01 -8.56
N GLY A 640 0.91 16.14 -9.13
CA GLY A 640 0.65 17.36 -8.36
C GLY A 640 -0.79 17.35 -7.87
N ILE A 641 -0.97 17.39 -6.56
CA ILE A 641 -2.24 17.38 -5.85
C ILE A 641 -2.42 18.76 -5.21
N ASP A 642 -3.59 19.35 -5.42
CA ASP A 642 -4.00 20.57 -4.75
C ASP A 642 -4.24 20.32 -3.25
N GLY A 643 -3.63 21.13 -2.38
CA GLY A 643 -3.62 20.92 -0.94
C GLY A 643 -4.95 21.23 -0.25
N ALA A 644 -5.79 22.09 -0.84
CA ALA A 644 -7.09 22.46 -0.28
C ALA A 644 -8.22 21.50 -0.69
N THR A 645 -8.19 21.02 -1.93
CA THR A 645 -9.29 20.24 -2.56
C THR A 645 -8.98 18.77 -2.78
N GLY A 646 -7.70 18.40 -2.87
CA GLY A 646 -7.25 17.07 -3.26
C GLY A 646 -7.28 16.82 -4.77
N GLU A 647 -7.56 17.84 -5.60
CA GLU A 647 -7.58 17.69 -7.06
C GLU A 647 -6.19 17.33 -7.60
N ARG A 648 -6.11 16.28 -8.42
CA ARG A 648 -4.88 15.81 -9.09
C ARG A 648 -4.58 16.65 -10.34
N ALA A 649 -4.38 17.96 -10.13
CA ALA A 649 -4.29 18.99 -11.16
C ALA A 649 -3.05 18.89 -12.09
N ALA A 650 -2.01 18.12 -11.73
CA ALA A 650 -0.83 17.95 -12.58
C ALA A 650 -0.29 16.50 -12.58
N ARG A 651 0.36 16.10 -13.67
CA ARG A 651 1.02 14.80 -13.80
C ARG A 651 2.28 14.87 -14.67
N PHE A 652 3.39 14.38 -14.14
CA PHE A 652 4.70 14.33 -14.79
C PHE A 652 5.16 12.87 -14.88
N GLN A 653 5.77 12.46 -16.00
CA GLN A 653 6.18 11.07 -16.23
C GLN A 653 7.72 10.93 -16.20
N VAL A 654 8.21 9.81 -15.69
CA VAL A 654 9.62 9.41 -15.81
C VAL A 654 9.95 8.94 -17.23
N ASP A 655 11.20 9.16 -17.68
CA ASP A 655 11.70 8.69 -18.97
C ASP A 655 11.56 7.17 -19.09
N GLU A 656 11.14 6.70 -20.27
CA GLU A 656 10.96 5.25 -20.56
C GLU A 656 9.98 4.55 -19.58
N GLY A 657 9.05 5.31 -18.98
CA GLY A 657 8.19 4.88 -17.86
C GLY A 657 7.28 3.65 -18.04
N ARG A 658 7.29 2.98 -19.20
CA ARG A 658 6.72 1.62 -19.31
C ARG A 658 7.54 0.57 -18.55
N GLY A 659 8.87 0.70 -18.58
CA GLY A 659 9.82 -0.18 -17.88
C GLY A 659 10.41 0.40 -16.59
N HIS A 660 10.09 1.66 -16.28
CA HIS A 660 10.68 2.40 -15.16
C HIS A 660 9.62 3.10 -14.30
N ASP A 661 9.89 3.18 -13.01
CA ASP A 661 9.13 3.98 -12.05
C ASP A 661 9.97 5.20 -11.59
N TRP A 662 9.29 6.24 -11.13
CA TRP A 662 9.90 7.35 -10.41
C TRP A 662 10.14 6.88 -8.96
N SER A 663 11.30 7.18 -8.37
CA SER A 663 11.63 6.77 -6.99
C SER A 663 11.76 7.93 -6.01
N TYR A 664 12.90 8.62 -5.95
CA TYR A 664 13.10 9.79 -5.08
C TYR A 664 12.26 10.99 -5.53
N LEU A 665 11.80 11.82 -4.60
CA LEU A 665 11.09 13.06 -4.89
C LEU A 665 11.48 14.18 -3.90
N ALA A 666 11.81 15.37 -4.42
CA ALA A 666 12.00 16.59 -3.65
C ALA A 666 11.49 17.82 -4.43
N ALA A 667 11.21 18.91 -3.72
CA ALA A 667 10.71 20.16 -4.28
C ALA A 667 11.46 21.36 -3.66
N VAL A 668 12.32 22.01 -4.44
CA VAL A 668 13.25 23.05 -3.95
C VAL A 668 13.39 24.15 -5.00
N ASP A 669 13.43 25.42 -4.59
CA ASP A 669 13.70 26.60 -5.43
C ASP A 669 12.86 26.71 -6.72
N GLY A 670 11.63 26.19 -6.67
CA GLY A 670 10.70 26.15 -7.81
C GLY A 670 10.93 25.00 -8.80
N MET A 671 11.66 23.96 -8.42
CA MET A 671 11.93 22.76 -9.23
C MET A 671 11.52 21.48 -8.51
N LEU A 672 11.08 20.46 -9.28
CA LEU A 672 10.94 19.09 -8.79
C LEU A 672 12.20 18.29 -9.16
N ILE A 673 12.82 17.67 -8.16
CA ILE A 673 13.94 16.76 -8.35
C ILE A 673 13.45 15.33 -8.18
N GLY A 674 13.84 14.44 -9.10
CA GLY A 674 13.40 13.05 -9.10
C GLY A 674 14.50 12.07 -9.51
N SER A 675 14.35 10.82 -9.11
CA SER A 675 15.21 9.72 -9.56
C SER A 675 14.41 8.60 -10.23
N ARG A 676 15.08 7.78 -11.05
CA ARG A 676 14.49 6.68 -11.82
C ARG A 676 14.92 5.31 -11.30
N VAL A 677 13.98 4.36 -11.26
CA VAL A 677 14.27 2.93 -11.00
C VAL A 677 13.58 2.06 -12.04
N LYS A 678 14.03 0.80 -12.19
CA LYS A 678 13.34 -0.22 -12.97
C LYS A 678 12.02 -0.57 -12.27
N ARG A 679 10.99 -0.89 -13.05
CA ARG A 679 9.62 -1.01 -12.56
C ARG A 679 9.51 -2.00 -11.38
N GLY A 680 8.91 -1.55 -10.27
CA GLY A 680 8.72 -2.32 -9.04
C GLY A 680 9.92 -2.42 -8.10
N ALA A 681 11.05 -1.74 -8.37
CA ALA A 681 12.24 -1.78 -7.51
C ALA A 681 12.16 -0.81 -6.30
N VAL A 682 11.10 -0.92 -5.50
CA VAL A 682 10.85 -0.13 -4.27
C VAL A 682 10.34 -1.02 -3.14
N TYR A 683 10.52 -0.60 -1.89
CA TYR A 683 9.97 -1.32 -0.73
C TYR A 683 8.51 -0.92 -0.48
N LEU A 684 7.59 -1.90 -0.46
CA LEU A 684 6.16 -1.67 -0.19
C LEU A 684 5.75 -2.01 1.25
N GLY A 685 6.44 -2.97 1.90
CA GLY A 685 6.14 -3.38 3.27
C GLY A 685 4.76 -4.04 3.42
N ASP A 686 4.29 -4.76 2.40
CA ASP A 686 2.93 -5.31 2.34
C ASP A 686 2.75 -6.57 3.19
N ASP A 687 3.77 -7.43 3.25
CA ASP A 687 3.72 -8.74 3.90
C ASP A 687 4.06 -8.70 5.41
N GLY A 688 3.70 -7.61 6.10
CA GLY A 688 4.00 -7.41 7.53
C GLY A 688 5.50 -7.28 7.86
N GLN A 689 6.32 -6.93 6.87
CA GLN A 689 7.79 -6.94 6.94
C GLN A 689 8.35 -5.98 8.01
N TRP A 690 9.36 -6.41 8.78
CA TRP A 690 9.97 -5.59 9.83
C TRP A 690 11.50 -5.47 9.65
N PHE A 691 11.91 -4.47 8.88
CA PHE A 691 13.29 -4.31 8.38
C PHE A 691 14.35 -3.91 9.43
N GLU A 692 14.78 -4.84 10.29
CA GLU A 692 15.81 -4.61 11.32
C GLU A 692 16.94 -5.64 11.40
N ASN A 693 16.88 -6.73 10.65
CA ASN A 693 17.90 -7.78 10.66
C ASN A 693 19.12 -7.38 9.81
N PHE A 694 20.26 -8.01 10.08
CA PHE A 694 21.44 -7.89 9.22
C PHE A 694 21.43 -8.97 8.13
N ASP A 695 20.44 -8.90 7.24
CA ASP A 695 20.34 -9.74 6.04
C ASP A 695 20.11 -8.89 4.79
N ALA A 696 20.28 -9.50 3.61
CA ALA A 696 20.26 -8.81 2.33
C ALA A 696 18.87 -8.29 1.92
N GLY A 697 17.77 -8.84 2.43
CA GLY A 697 16.43 -8.31 2.20
C GLY A 697 16.19 -7.01 2.96
N ASP A 698 16.56 -6.99 4.24
CA ASP A 698 16.34 -5.85 5.14
C ASP A 698 17.25 -4.64 4.86
N ILE A 699 18.52 -4.87 4.52
CA ILE A 699 19.54 -3.80 4.39
C ILE A 699 19.95 -3.46 2.95
N SER A 700 19.38 -4.08 1.92
CA SER A 700 19.65 -3.63 0.53
C SER A 700 19.18 -2.17 0.32
N ARG A 701 19.88 -1.42 -0.53
CA ARG A 701 19.52 -0.04 -0.89
C ARG A 701 18.71 -0.02 -2.17
N VAL A 702 17.68 0.82 -2.27
CA VAL A 702 17.12 1.22 -3.57
C VAL A 702 18.14 2.10 -4.28
N THR A 703 18.59 1.66 -5.45
CA THR A 703 19.52 2.42 -6.28
C THR A 703 18.86 2.89 -7.57
N SER A 704 19.19 4.10 -8.01
CA SER A 704 18.70 4.72 -9.24
C SER A 704 19.75 4.74 -10.35
N ASP A 705 19.29 4.72 -11.60
CA ASP A 705 20.13 4.81 -12.80
C ASP A 705 20.13 6.21 -13.44
N ARG A 706 19.22 7.08 -13.00
CA ARG A 706 19.12 8.48 -13.42
C ARG A 706 18.58 9.35 -12.29
N LEU A 707 19.16 10.54 -12.15
CA LEU A 707 18.65 11.68 -11.37
C LEU A 707 18.28 12.81 -12.34
N PHE A 708 17.28 13.62 -12.04
CA PHE A 708 16.81 14.65 -12.97
C PHE A 708 16.06 15.81 -12.29
N GLY A 709 16.04 16.96 -12.97
CA GLY A 709 15.22 18.12 -12.62
C GLY A 709 14.06 18.33 -13.60
N VAL A 710 12.90 18.74 -13.08
CA VAL A 710 11.67 19.04 -13.82
C VAL A 710 11.14 20.41 -13.39
N ASP A 711 10.69 21.22 -14.34
CA ASP A 711 9.94 22.46 -14.07
C ASP A 711 8.46 22.11 -13.76
N PRO A 712 7.96 22.34 -12.53
CA PRO A 712 6.58 22.01 -12.15
C PRO A 712 5.51 22.83 -12.87
N LYS A 713 5.87 23.93 -13.55
CA LYS A 713 4.91 24.80 -14.24
C LYS A 713 4.45 24.25 -15.59
N ASN A 714 5.30 23.46 -16.25
CA ASN A 714 5.06 22.93 -17.61
C ASN A 714 5.43 21.44 -17.75
N GLY A 715 6.06 20.84 -16.75
CA GLY A 715 6.48 19.43 -16.76
C GLY A 715 7.70 19.13 -17.62
N SER A 716 8.40 20.14 -18.14
CA SER A 716 9.59 19.94 -18.97
C SER A 716 10.79 19.49 -18.13
N ARG A 717 11.61 18.60 -18.71
CA ARG A 717 12.85 18.11 -18.10
C ARG A 717 13.95 19.16 -18.25
N ALA A 718 14.30 19.82 -17.15
CA ALA A 718 15.33 20.87 -17.12
C ALA A 718 16.75 20.28 -17.29
N TRP A 719 17.00 19.12 -16.68
CA TRP A 719 18.27 18.39 -16.79
C TRP A 719 18.10 16.91 -16.42
N GLY A 720 19.11 16.10 -16.75
CA GLY A 720 19.22 14.70 -16.35
C GLY A 720 20.69 14.29 -16.17
N TYR A 721 20.94 13.39 -15.23
CA TYR A 721 22.25 12.88 -14.84
C TYR A 721 22.22 11.36 -14.71
N SER A 722 23.22 10.68 -15.25
CA SER A 722 23.51 9.25 -15.04
C SER A 722 25.04 9.10 -14.97
N GLY A 723 25.56 8.55 -13.86
CA GLY A 723 26.99 8.36 -13.62
C GLY A 723 27.30 6.96 -13.08
N GLY A 724 26.76 6.63 -11.90
CA GLY A 724 26.79 5.30 -11.31
C GLY A 724 25.41 4.82 -10.82
N ALA A 725 25.42 3.84 -9.90
CA ALA A 725 24.24 3.42 -9.16
C ALA A 725 24.03 4.36 -7.96
N ILE A 726 23.09 5.30 -8.10
CA ILE A 726 22.83 6.39 -7.15
C ILE A 726 22.05 5.84 -5.94
N VAL A 727 22.49 6.10 -4.71
CA VAL A 727 21.83 5.58 -3.49
C VAL A 727 20.74 6.53 -3.01
N ASN A 728 19.47 6.18 -3.17
CA ASN A 728 18.35 7.12 -2.99
C ASN A 728 18.23 7.70 -1.57
N SER A 729 18.63 6.95 -0.53
CA SER A 729 18.61 7.42 0.87
C SER A 729 19.66 8.50 1.19
N THR A 730 20.49 8.87 0.22
CA THR A 730 21.57 9.86 0.34
C THR A 730 21.34 11.11 -0.50
N ILE A 731 20.23 11.22 -1.23
CA ILE A 731 19.98 12.39 -2.07
C ILE A 731 19.49 13.55 -1.19
N THR A 732 20.31 14.60 -1.14
CA THR A 732 20.20 15.74 -0.21
C THR A 732 20.39 17.04 -0.97
N ILE A 733 19.64 18.09 -0.66
CA ILE A 733 19.68 19.37 -1.39
C ILE A 733 19.92 20.52 -0.43
N GLY A 734 20.96 21.31 -0.68
CA GLY A 734 21.33 22.48 0.11
C GLY A 734 22.00 23.55 -0.75
N ASP A 735 21.67 24.82 -0.49
CA ASP A 735 22.27 26.03 -1.08
C ASP A 735 22.45 25.98 -2.62
N GLY A 736 21.41 25.54 -3.33
CA GLY A 736 21.42 25.43 -4.80
C GLY A 736 22.27 24.27 -5.34
N VAL A 737 22.51 23.23 -4.53
CA VAL A 737 23.28 22.04 -4.89
C VAL A 737 22.54 20.77 -4.48
N VAL A 738 22.53 19.77 -5.36
CA VAL A 738 22.07 18.40 -5.06
C VAL A 738 23.30 17.52 -4.81
N TYR A 739 23.34 16.88 -3.65
CA TYR A 739 24.40 15.99 -3.20
C TYR A 739 23.86 14.56 -3.10
N PHE A 740 24.67 13.57 -3.46
CA PHE A 740 24.34 12.15 -3.30
C PHE A 740 25.58 11.28 -3.32
N ILE A 741 25.44 10.06 -2.79
CA ILE A 741 26.44 8.98 -2.93
C ILE A 741 26.00 8.06 -4.07
N GLU A 742 26.92 7.76 -4.99
CA GLU A 742 26.73 6.73 -6.03
C GLU A 742 27.87 5.69 -5.98
N SER A 743 27.59 4.48 -6.45
CA SER A 743 28.58 3.42 -6.65
C SER A 743 28.93 3.30 -8.14
N ARG A 744 30.22 3.31 -8.47
CA ARG A 744 30.73 3.18 -9.86
C ARG A 744 31.24 1.79 -10.21
N ALA A 745 31.34 0.89 -9.22
CA ALA A 745 31.73 -0.50 -9.42
C ALA A 745 30.82 -1.17 -10.46
N GLY A 746 31.42 -1.82 -11.47
CA GLY A 746 30.66 -2.34 -12.63
C GLY A 746 29.46 -3.23 -12.27
N ALA A 747 29.60 -4.08 -11.25
CA ALA A 747 28.54 -4.94 -10.75
C ALA A 747 27.34 -4.18 -10.12
N ALA A 748 27.56 -2.94 -9.62
CA ALA A 748 26.50 -2.05 -9.18
C ALA A 748 25.87 -1.30 -10.36
N VAL A 749 26.69 -0.83 -11.31
CA VAL A 749 26.22 -0.07 -12.50
C VAL A 749 25.34 -0.93 -13.41
N GLU A 750 25.71 -2.19 -13.67
CA GLU A 750 24.86 -3.16 -14.39
C GLU A 750 23.48 -3.34 -13.77
N LYS A 751 23.38 -3.17 -12.44
CA LYS A 751 22.16 -3.33 -11.64
C LYS A 751 21.59 -1.99 -11.15
N ALA A 752 22.07 -0.86 -11.66
CA ALA A 752 21.50 0.45 -11.36
C ALA A 752 20.01 0.47 -11.71
N GLY A 753 19.22 1.19 -10.90
CA GLY A 753 17.77 1.14 -10.99
C GLY A 753 17.14 -0.09 -10.29
N THR A 754 17.87 -0.89 -9.51
CA THR A 754 17.28 -1.95 -8.66
C THR A 754 17.55 -1.76 -7.17
N ILE A 755 16.86 -2.55 -6.35
CA ILE A 755 17.29 -2.85 -4.98
C ILE A 755 18.63 -3.62 -5.06
N GLN A 756 19.63 -3.22 -4.27
CA GLN A 756 20.99 -3.79 -4.32
C GLN A 756 21.59 -4.04 -2.93
N PRO A 757 22.23 -5.20 -2.68
CA PRO A 757 22.89 -5.48 -1.41
C PRO A 757 24.21 -4.71 -1.30
N ILE A 758 24.50 -4.24 -0.08
CA ILE A 758 25.61 -3.31 0.22
C ILE A 758 26.99 -3.77 -0.29
N HIS A 759 27.25 -5.08 -0.36
CA HIS A 759 28.53 -5.63 -0.82
C HIS A 759 28.83 -5.39 -2.31
N ARG A 760 27.83 -4.95 -3.11
CA ARG A 760 28.03 -4.54 -4.51
C ARG A 760 28.38 -3.06 -4.63
N LEU A 761 28.00 -2.25 -3.64
CA LEU A 761 28.07 -0.79 -3.69
C LEU A 761 29.45 -0.26 -3.31
N GLY A 762 30.51 -0.85 -3.90
CA GLY A 762 31.89 -0.38 -3.81
C GLY A 762 32.17 0.81 -4.74
N GLU A 763 33.41 1.30 -4.79
CA GLU A 763 33.82 2.46 -5.61
C GLU A 763 32.85 3.63 -5.44
N GLN A 764 32.73 4.10 -4.20
CA GLN A 764 31.74 5.09 -3.79
C GLN A 764 32.22 6.50 -4.09
N HIS A 765 31.38 7.29 -4.74
CA HIS A 765 31.61 8.69 -5.05
C HIS A 765 30.55 9.56 -4.39
N LEU A 766 30.98 10.60 -3.69
CA LEU A 766 30.15 11.70 -3.24
C LEU A 766 30.15 12.76 -4.35
N VAL A 767 28.98 13.03 -4.93
CA VAL A 767 28.81 13.88 -6.11
C VAL A 767 27.97 15.09 -5.73
N ALA A 768 28.35 16.26 -6.26
CA ALA A 768 27.63 17.52 -6.09
C ALA A 768 27.24 18.10 -7.47
N LEU A 769 25.95 18.26 -7.72
CA LEU A 769 25.39 18.85 -8.94
C LEU A 769 24.71 20.19 -8.66
N ASP A 770 24.81 21.13 -9.60
CA ASP A 770 24.01 22.36 -9.58
C ASP A 770 22.50 22.07 -9.67
N LEU A 771 21.71 22.58 -8.72
CA LEU A 771 20.26 22.29 -8.64
C LEU A 771 19.49 22.69 -9.90
N ARG A 772 19.88 23.80 -10.55
CA ARG A 772 19.14 24.34 -11.70
C ARG A 772 19.59 23.76 -13.05
N THR A 773 20.84 23.34 -13.16
CA THR A 773 21.43 22.92 -14.45
C THR A 773 21.89 21.46 -14.50
N GLY A 774 21.93 20.75 -13.38
CA GLY A 774 22.43 19.36 -13.29
C GLY A 774 23.93 19.21 -13.56
N LYS A 775 24.66 20.32 -13.73
CA LYS A 775 26.10 20.32 -14.00
C LYS A 775 26.90 19.95 -12.75
N PRO A 776 27.95 19.13 -12.85
CA PRO A 776 28.79 18.82 -11.70
C PRO A 776 29.51 20.07 -11.18
N LYS A 777 29.43 20.31 -9.87
CA LYS A 777 30.24 21.28 -9.12
C LYS A 777 31.51 20.62 -8.59
N TRP A 778 31.40 19.40 -8.05
CA TRP A 778 32.54 18.57 -7.68
C TRP A 778 32.14 17.08 -7.54
N ASP A 779 33.15 16.23 -7.47
CA ASP A 779 33.07 14.77 -7.37
C ASP A 779 34.31 14.29 -6.58
N ARG A 780 34.12 13.43 -5.57
CA ARG A 780 35.20 12.80 -4.79
C ARG A 780 34.87 11.33 -4.50
N ALA A 781 35.87 10.47 -4.64
CA ALA A 781 35.83 9.12 -4.08
C ALA A 781 35.91 9.16 -2.55
N HIS A 782 35.14 8.32 -1.87
CA HIS A 782 35.10 8.15 -0.41
C HIS A 782 34.90 6.67 -0.06
N ASP A 783 35.18 6.27 1.18
CA ASP A 783 34.87 4.92 1.70
C ASP A 783 33.85 4.99 2.84
N PHE A 784 32.58 4.72 2.51
CA PHE A 784 31.50 4.57 3.47
C PHE A 784 31.12 3.10 3.71
N SER A 785 32.03 2.13 3.48
CA SER A 785 31.78 0.68 3.67
C SER A 785 31.40 0.28 5.11
N LYS A 786 31.67 1.15 6.10
CA LYS A 786 31.21 1.01 7.49
C LYS A 786 29.71 1.31 7.66
N LEU A 787 29.07 2.02 6.73
CA LEU A 787 27.65 2.43 6.78
C LEU A 787 26.74 1.31 6.25
N GLN A 788 26.66 0.21 6.99
CA GLN A 788 26.12 -1.07 6.51
C GLN A 788 24.60 -1.15 6.66
N TYR A 789 24.05 -0.92 7.85
CA TYR A 789 22.61 -1.03 8.09
C TYR A 789 21.80 -0.04 7.26
N MET A 790 22.21 1.21 7.20
CA MET A 790 21.62 2.31 6.41
C MET A 790 22.73 3.28 6.00
N THR A 791 22.39 4.25 5.16
CA THR A 791 23.32 5.32 4.76
C THR A 791 22.51 6.61 4.63
N TYR A 792 22.72 7.55 5.54
CA TYR A 792 22.13 8.89 5.49
C TYR A 792 23.15 9.91 5.02
N LEU A 793 22.67 10.95 4.34
CA LEU A 793 23.44 12.16 4.03
C LEU A 793 22.60 13.39 4.44
N VAL A 794 23.21 14.30 5.18
CA VAL A 794 22.55 15.50 5.72
C VAL A 794 23.40 16.73 5.39
N TYR A 795 22.77 17.89 5.18
CA TYR A 795 23.44 19.15 4.87
C TYR A 795 23.11 20.21 5.93
N ALA A 796 24.10 21.02 6.34
CA ALA A 796 23.88 22.29 7.05
C ALA A 796 25.14 23.16 7.01
N ASP A 797 25.00 24.49 6.92
CA ASP A 797 26.12 25.47 7.04
C ASP A 797 27.34 25.13 6.15
N GLY A 798 27.14 24.65 4.92
CA GLY A 798 28.23 24.24 4.03
C GLY A 798 28.99 22.97 4.45
N THR A 799 28.49 22.20 5.43
CA THR A 799 28.94 20.85 5.79
C THR A 799 27.94 19.82 5.28
N LEU A 800 28.43 18.71 4.73
CA LEU A 800 27.70 17.46 4.57
C LEU A 800 28.09 16.51 5.71
N VAL A 801 27.14 15.74 6.23
CA VAL A 801 27.41 14.66 7.17
C VAL A 801 26.87 13.35 6.62
N ALA A 802 27.78 12.42 6.31
CA ALA A 802 27.44 11.04 5.96
C ALA A 802 27.48 10.19 7.23
N THR A 803 26.40 9.47 7.55
CA THR A 803 26.33 8.69 8.80
C THR A 803 25.45 7.44 8.71
N GLY A 804 25.68 6.51 9.62
CA GLY A 804 24.98 5.24 9.74
C GLY A 804 25.71 4.25 10.67
N SER A 805 25.31 2.97 10.67
CA SER A 805 25.88 1.96 11.57
C SER A 805 26.29 0.64 10.91
N ASP A 806 27.27 -0.05 11.51
CA ASP A 806 27.82 -1.34 11.06
C ASP A 806 27.05 -2.55 11.62
N LYS A 807 27.42 -3.78 11.22
CA LYS A 807 26.85 -5.03 11.75
C LYS A 807 26.95 -5.17 13.28
N LYS A 808 27.94 -4.57 13.93
CA LYS A 808 28.12 -4.57 15.39
C LYS A 808 27.29 -3.46 16.08
N LYS A 809 26.54 -2.66 15.33
CA LYS A 809 25.81 -1.47 15.78
C LYS A 809 26.75 -0.38 16.32
N HIS A 810 27.95 -0.28 15.76
CA HIS A 810 28.77 0.92 15.93
C HIS A 810 28.27 1.98 14.95
N PHE A 811 28.07 3.21 15.42
CA PHE A 811 27.84 4.36 14.56
C PHE A 811 29.17 4.86 13.98
N HIS A 812 29.10 5.30 12.72
CA HIS A 812 30.20 5.92 12.01
C HIS A 812 29.68 7.18 11.32
N THR A 813 30.37 8.30 11.54
CA THR A 813 29.98 9.62 11.06
C THR A 813 31.18 10.28 10.39
N TYR A 814 30.95 10.88 9.22
CA TYR A 814 31.96 11.58 8.44
C TYR A 814 31.42 12.98 8.07
N ALA A 815 32.04 14.03 8.58
CA ALA A 815 31.71 15.41 8.21
C ALA A 815 32.64 15.86 7.07
N ILE A 816 32.05 16.41 6.01
CA ILE A 816 32.69 16.68 4.73
C ILE A 816 32.38 18.11 4.31
N ALA A 817 33.37 18.85 3.84
CA ALA A 817 33.21 20.22 3.38
C ALA A 817 32.42 20.25 2.07
N ALA A 818 31.20 20.79 2.07
CA ALA A 818 30.35 20.84 0.88
C ALA A 818 30.75 21.99 -0.08
N VAL A 819 31.31 23.04 0.52
CA VAL A 819 31.96 24.19 -0.09
C VAL A 819 33.42 24.25 0.38
N GLU A 820 34.20 25.22 -0.08
CA GLU A 820 35.54 25.49 0.46
C GLU A 820 35.42 25.93 1.93
N LYS A 821 36.25 25.37 2.82
CA LYS A 821 36.20 25.68 4.26
C LYS A 821 37.59 25.86 4.86
N ALA A 822 37.71 26.81 5.78
CA ALA A 822 38.83 26.86 6.71
C ALA A 822 38.61 25.83 7.84
N VAL A 823 39.66 25.07 8.16
CA VAL A 823 39.70 24.11 9.27
C VAL A 823 40.95 24.35 10.11
N GLU A 824 40.87 24.05 11.40
CA GLU A 824 41.96 24.23 12.36
C GLU A 824 42.59 22.86 12.63
N ALA A 825 43.88 22.71 12.36
CA ALA A 825 44.64 21.48 12.57
C ALA A 825 44.95 21.26 14.06
N GLN A 826 45.46 20.07 14.42
CA GLN A 826 45.73 19.70 15.82
C GLN A 826 46.84 20.54 16.50
N ASP A 827 47.64 21.24 15.72
CA ASP A 827 48.67 22.21 16.15
C ASP A 827 48.15 23.67 16.21
N GLY A 828 46.91 23.91 15.77
CA GLY A 828 46.30 25.23 15.68
C GLY A 828 46.50 25.95 14.33
N GLU A 829 47.17 25.35 13.35
CA GLU A 829 47.28 25.98 12.02
C GLU A 829 45.94 25.96 11.28
N ARG A 830 45.58 27.09 10.67
CA ARG A 830 44.34 27.23 9.89
C ARG A 830 44.61 26.99 8.41
N THR A 831 44.14 25.85 7.92
CA THR A 831 44.27 25.44 6.51
C THR A 831 42.93 25.60 5.79
N ILE A 832 42.97 25.80 4.47
CA ILE A 832 41.76 25.84 3.63
C ILE A 832 41.66 24.51 2.88
N ILE A 833 40.57 23.78 3.10
CA ILE A 833 40.28 22.51 2.42
C ILE A 833 39.27 22.70 1.28
N PRO A 834 39.49 22.08 0.11
CA PRO A 834 38.59 22.22 -1.03
C PRO A 834 37.30 21.41 -0.84
N PRO A 835 36.24 21.71 -1.62
CA PRO A 835 34.99 20.96 -1.58
C PRO A 835 35.16 19.44 -1.76
N GLY A 836 34.36 18.69 -1.01
CA GLY A 836 34.33 17.24 -0.92
C GLY A 836 35.40 16.62 0.00
N SER A 837 36.19 17.42 0.71
CA SER A 837 37.23 16.94 1.66
C SER A 837 36.66 16.62 3.03
N LEU A 838 37.22 15.62 3.72
CA LEU A 838 36.89 15.31 5.12
C LEU A 838 37.28 16.48 6.04
N ILE A 839 36.40 16.81 6.99
CA ILE A 839 36.63 17.78 8.08
C ILE A 839 37.02 17.00 9.35
N TRP A 840 36.18 16.03 9.73
CA TRP A 840 36.36 15.15 10.89
C TRP A 840 35.57 13.85 10.68
N GLU A 841 35.96 12.79 11.38
CA GLU A 841 35.18 11.55 11.50
C GLU A 841 35.05 11.12 12.97
N ASP A 842 33.97 10.41 13.30
CA ASP A 842 33.73 9.83 14.63
C ASP A 842 33.17 8.41 14.51
N HIS A 843 33.58 7.52 15.43
CA HIS A 843 33.27 6.10 15.45
C HIS A 843 33.03 5.60 16.88
N HIS A 844 31.79 5.23 17.22
CA HIS A 844 31.42 4.80 18.57
C HIS A 844 30.45 3.62 18.58
N ALA A 845 30.44 2.83 19.67
CA ALA A 845 29.39 1.85 19.91
C ALA A 845 28.07 2.57 20.25
N ALA A 846 26.94 2.15 19.67
CA ALA A 846 25.64 2.79 19.93
C ALA A 846 25.30 2.81 21.44
N GLY A 847 24.95 3.99 21.96
CA GLY A 847 24.34 4.13 23.27
C GLY A 847 22.92 3.56 23.34
N LYS A 848 22.32 3.23 22.19
CA LYS A 848 21.04 2.53 22.06
C LYS A 848 21.09 1.44 20.98
N ASP A 849 21.57 0.27 21.36
CA ASP A 849 21.70 -0.88 20.45
C ASP A 849 20.35 -1.61 20.18
N HIS A 850 19.43 -1.57 21.15
CA HIS A 850 18.16 -2.33 21.15
C HIS A 850 17.01 -1.61 20.41
N HIS A 851 15.94 -2.34 20.08
CA HIS A 851 14.68 -1.80 19.52
C HIS A 851 14.89 -0.86 18.33
N SER A 852 15.70 -1.27 17.34
CA SER A 852 16.09 -0.45 16.18
C SER A 852 16.77 0.90 16.52
N GLY A 853 17.36 1.11 17.71
CA GLY A 853 18.06 2.36 18.05
C GLY A 853 19.21 2.68 17.10
N HIS A 854 19.97 1.65 16.71
CA HIS A 854 21.00 1.69 15.67
C HIS A 854 20.50 2.11 14.26
N LEU A 855 19.19 2.33 14.05
CA LEU A 855 18.57 2.74 12.78
C LEU A 855 18.19 4.23 12.68
N GLN A 856 18.42 5.02 13.74
CA GLN A 856 17.89 6.38 13.83
C GLN A 856 18.54 7.36 12.84
N HIS A 857 17.73 8.25 12.27
CA HIS A 857 18.21 9.42 11.56
C HIS A 857 18.78 10.45 12.56
N PRO A 858 19.89 11.14 12.25
CA PRO A 858 20.40 12.24 13.07
C PRO A 858 19.50 13.48 13.00
N VAL A 859 19.75 14.47 13.86
CA VAL A 859 19.11 15.79 13.81
C VAL A 859 20.18 16.88 13.79
N ILE A 860 19.98 17.97 13.06
CA ILE A 860 20.85 19.15 13.11
C ILE A 860 20.03 20.38 13.54
N ILE A 861 20.53 21.10 14.55
CA ILE A 861 19.96 22.36 15.03
C ILE A 861 21.11 23.37 15.16
N GLY A 862 21.10 24.42 14.34
CA GLY A 862 22.22 25.35 14.22
C GLY A 862 23.53 24.62 13.87
N ASN A 863 24.55 24.75 14.71
CA ASN A 863 25.83 24.05 14.55
C ASN A 863 25.92 22.71 15.30
N THR A 864 24.83 22.22 15.90
CA THR A 864 24.83 20.98 16.70
C THR A 864 24.29 19.81 15.89
N PHE A 865 25.10 18.77 15.70
CA PHE A 865 24.72 17.49 15.10
C PHE A 865 24.42 16.47 16.22
N PHE A 866 23.18 15.99 16.30
CA PHE A 866 22.73 14.99 17.27
C PHE A 866 22.66 13.61 16.60
N SER A 867 23.35 12.61 17.15
CA SER A 867 23.34 11.23 16.64
C SER A 867 23.32 10.22 17.78
N ASP A 868 22.44 9.23 17.67
CA ASP A 868 22.02 8.33 18.75
C ASP A 868 21.83 9.04 20.11
N GLN A 869 22.79 8.90 21.04
CA GLN A 869 22.75 9.50 22.38
C GLN A 869 23.74 10.64 22.58
N TRP A 870 24.51 11.02 21.57
CA TRP A 870 25.53 12.07 21.66
C TRP A 870 25.16 13.27 20.77
N ALA A 871 25.76 14.42 21.08
CA ALA A 871 25.71 15.61 20.24
C ALA A 871 27.12 16.16 20.04
N PHE A 872 27.39 16.63 18.83
CA PHE A 872 28.71 17.08 18.37
C PHE A 872 28.61 18.49 17.79
N ASP A 873 29.65 19.28 17.97
CA ASP A 873 29.86 20.51 17.19
C ASP A 873 30.19 20.14 15.74
N MET A 874 29.34 20.55 14.79
CA MET A 874 29.40 20.14 13.40
C MET A 874 30.65 20.64 12.66
N ARG A 875 31.34 21.67 13.17
CA ARG A 875 32.55 22.24 12.56
C ARG A 875 33.82 21.54 13.01
N THR A 876 33.84 21.03 14.24
CA THR A 876 35.06 20.50 14.89
C THR A 876 35.00 19.00 15.21
N GLY A 877 33.82 18.38 15.18
CA GLY A 877 33.63 16.98 15.60
C GLY A 877 33.71 16.78 17.11
N LYS A 878 33.90 17.84 17.89
CA LYS A 878 33.97 17.77 19.34
C LYS A 878 32.60 17.40 19.90
N GLN A 879 32.53 16.32 20.69
CA GLN A 879 31.35 16.00 21.49
C GLN A 879 31.03 17.17 22.44
N VAL A 880 29.81 17.69 22.35
CA VAL A 880 29.27 18.77 23.20
C VAL A 880 28.26 18.26 24.21
N ARG A 881 27.60 17.11 23.97
CA ARG A 881 26.69 16.45 24.93
C ARG A 881 26.71 14.93 24.77
N ASP A 882 26.46 14.23 25.88
CA ASP A 882 26.18 12.80 26.00
C ASP A 882 24.89 12.52 26.81
N ASP A 883 24.25 13.56 27.36
CA ASP A 883 23.12 13.45 28.28
C ASP A 883 21.74 13.38 27.60
N LEU A 884 21.67 12.97 26.32
CA LEU A 884 20.42 12.94 25.55
C LEU A 884 19.30 12.14 26.26
N PRO A 885 18.02 12.47 26.01
CA PRO A 885 16.91 11.80 26.66
C PRO A 885 16.87 10.29 26.37
N GLU A 886 16.42 9.52 27.35
CA GLU A 886 16.07 8.11 27.14
C GLU A 886 14.94 8.01 26.10
N ARG A 887 15.11 7.16 25.09
CA ARG A 887 14.22 7.07 23.92
C ARG A 887 13.79 5.63 23.68
N ARG A 888 12.55 5.29 24.04
CA ARG A 888 12.04 3.91 24.04
C ARG A 888 11.39 3.53 22.71
N GLY A 889 11.74 2.35 22.21
CA GLY A 889 11.28 1.86 20.91
C GLY A 889 12.01 2.49 19.71
N CYS A 890 11.51 2.16 18.53
CA CYS A 890 12.13 2.36 17.21
C CYS A 890 11.99 3.76 16.58
N GLY A 891 11.38 4.72 17.27
CA GLY A 891 11.18 6.07 16.74
C GLY A 891 12.48 6.86 16.55
N THR A 892 12.54 7.67 15.48
CA THR A 892 13.57 8.69 15.29
C THR A 892 13.16 10.01 15.97
N MET A 893 14.02 11.02 15.91
CA MET A 893 13.80 12.33 16.52
C MET A 893 13.43 13.38 15.47
N SER A 894 12.77 14.45 15.89
CA SER A 894 12.49 15.65 15.08
C SER A 894 12.68 16.92 15.92
N ALA A 895 12.84 18.08 15.29
CA ALA A 895 13.16 19.30 16.01
C ALA A 895 12.51 20.58 15.46
N SER A 896 12.23 21.52 16.37
CA SER A 896 12.18 22.95 16.10
C SER A 896 13.56 23.56 16.39
N ASN A 897 13.76 24.87 16.21
CA ASN A 897 15.03 25.52 16.58
C ASN A 897 15.32 25.47 18.09
N HIS A 898 14.31 25.15 18.91
CA HIS A 898 14.33 25.27 20.37
C HIS A 898 13.95 23.99 21.12
N SER A 899 13.48 22.93 20.44
CA SER A 899 13.00 21.71 21.10
C SER A 899 13.16 20.47 20.24
N LEU A 900 13.56 19.36 20.87
CA LEU A 900 13.61 18.01 20.29
C LEU A 900 12.38 17.21 20.70
N PHE A 901 11.81 16.45 19.76
CA PHE A 901 10.65 15.58 19.94
C PHE A 901 11.04 14.13 19.63
N PHE A 902 10.53 13.18 20.44
CA PHE A 902 10.99 11.80 20.40
C PHE A 902 9.96 10.81 20.97
N ARG A 903 10.14 9.52 20.64
CA ARG A 903 9.35 8.42 21.20
C ARG A 903 9.89 7.99 22.56
N HIS A 904 9.01 7.92 23.57
CA HIS A 904 9.30 7.31 24.85
C HIS A 904 8.20 6.29 25.23
N TYR A 905 7.73 6.28 26.48
CA TYR A 905 6.43 5.67 26.83
C TYR A 905 5.30 6.38 26.08
N PHE A 906 5.36 7.71 26.05
CA PHE A 906 4.43 8.59 25.35
C PHE A 906 5.18 9.46 24.31
N HIS A 907 4.51 10.47 23.76
CA HIS A 907 5.18 11.58 23.06
C HIS A 907 6.12 12.31 24.04
N GLY A 908 7.42 12.34 23.74
CA GLY A 908 8.43 13.04 24.52
C GLY A 908 8.86 14.36 23.88
N MET A 909 9.15 15.35 24.70
CA MET A 909 9.70 16.65 24.32
C MET A 909 10.88 17.01 25.22
N TRP A 910 11.89 17.65 24.64
CA TRP A 910 13.03 18.23 25.34
C TRP A 910 13.24 19.65 24.85
N ASN A 911 12.90 20.61 25.70
CA ASN A 911 13.15 22.02 25.49
C ASN A 911 14.64 22.31 25.70
N LEU A 912 15.30 22.87 24.69
CA LEU A 912 16.74 23.12 24.72
C LEU A 912 17.08 24.39 25.49
N ASP A 913 16.27 25.45 25.34
CA ASP A 913 16.44 26.75 26.02
C ASP A 913 16.49 26.61 27.56
N THR A 914 15.67 25.71 28.11
CA THR A 914 15.54 25.49 29.56
C THR A 914 16.08 24.13 30.02
N ASN A 915 16.64 23.33 29.10
CA ASN A 915 17.02 21.92 29.28
C ASN A 915 15.89 20.98 29.82
N LYS A 916 14.62 21.43 29.84
CA LYS A 916 13.49 20.74 30.49
C LYS A 916 12.97 19.60 29.61
N ARG A 917 12.73 18.44 30.21
CA ARG A 917 12.14 17.26 29.54
C ARG A 917 10.69 17.07 30.00
N SER A 918 9.81 16.67 29.09
CA SER A 918 8.38 16.46 29.34
C SER A 918 7.84 15.29 28.50
N GLN A 919 6.68 14.77 28.89
CA GLN A 919 5.89 13.81 28.12
C GLN A 919 4.44 14.26 28.05
N PHE A 920 3.77 13.98 26.93
CA PHE A 920 2.33 14.19 26.77
C PHE A 920 1.61 12.86 27.02
N GLU A 921 1.26 12.60 28.27
CA GLU A 921 0.81 11.27 28.72
C GLU A 921 -0.51 10.84 28.07
N GLY A 922 -0.68 9.52 27.92
CA GLY A 922 -1.86 8.90 27.31
C GLY A 922 -1.78 8.72 25.78
N ILE A 923 -0.80 9.27 25.07
CA ILE A 923 -0.65 9.10 23.61
C ILE A 923 0.81 8.82 23.22
N ARG A 924 1.01 7.95 22.22
CA ARG A 924 2.34 7.47 21.81
C ARG A 924 2.52 7.44 20.30
N SER A 925 3.68 7.89 19.83
CA SER A 925 4.00 7.95 18.41
C SER A 925 4.26 6.56 17.83
N GLY A 926 4.24 6.47 16.50
CA GLY A 926 4.58 5.27 15.75
C GLY A 926 6.03 4.81 15.79
N CYS A 927 6.32 3.81 14.97
CA CYS A 927 7.58 3.08 14.93
C CYS A 927 8.70 3.74 14.09
N TRP A 928 8.46 4.94 13.55
CA TRP A 928 9.44 5.65 12.73
C TRP A 928 9.43 7.17 13.01
N LEU A 929 8.82 7.97 12.14
CA LEU A 929 8.68 9.41 12.27
C LEU A 929 7.20 9.79 12.15
N GLY A 930 6.67 10.44 13.19
CA GLY A 930 5.24 10.82 13.28
C GLY A 930 4.98 11.99 14.24
N LEU A 931 6.03 12.68 14.68
CA LEU A 931 5.97 13.94 15.42
C LEU A 931 6.69 14.97 14.57
N ILE A 932 5.99 16.02 14.10
CA ILE A 932 6.56 17.05 13.24
C ILE A 932 6.22 18.44 13.79
N PRO A 933 7.19 19.28 14.17
CA PRO A 933 6.95 20.69 14.47
C PRO A 933 6.85 21.47 13.17
N ALA A 934 5.73 22.14 12.91
CA ALA A 934 5.48 22.97 11.72
C ALA A 934 4.34 23.97 11.96
N GLY A 935 4.34 25.10 11.27
CA GLY A 935 3.27 26.10 11.37
C GLY A 935 3.12 26.73 12.76
N GLY A 936 4.14 26.70 13.61
CA GLY A 936 4.02 27.10 15.01
C GLY A 936 3.29 26.09 15.91
N MET A 937 3.11 24.84 15.47
CA MET A 937 2.50 23.74 16.24
C MET A 937 3.39 22.49 16.24
N LEU A 938 3.22 21.63 17.24
CA LEU A 938 3.64 20.22 17.14
C LEU A 938 2.46 19.42 16.59
N LEU A 939 2.62 18.84 15.40
CA LEU A 939 1.64 17.96 14.77
C LEU A 939 2.03 16.49 15.00
N ALA A 940 1.09 15.71 15.48
CA ALA A 940 1.25 14.31 15.86
C ALA A 940 0.09 13.47 15.29
N PRO A 941 0.06 13.22 13.97
CA PRO A 941 -0.94 12.35 13.37
C PRO A 941 -0.81 10.90 13.84
N GLU A 942 -1.92 10.17 13.82
CA GLU A 942 -2.01 8.80 14.30
C GLU A 942 -1.04 7.88 13.53
N THR A 943 -0.08 7.33 14.26
CA THR A 943 0.98 6.45 13.71
C THR A 943 1.23 5.23 14.61
N SER A 944 0.43 5.05 15.65
CA SER A 944 0.54 4.03 16.70
C SER A 944 -0.18 2.72 16.37
N ALA A 945 -1.01 2.69 15.32
CA ALA A 945 -1.79 1.53 14.86
C ALA A 945 -1.05 0.17 15.05
N GLY A 946 -1.71 -0.77 15.72
CA GLY A 946 -1.15 -2.11 16.02
C GLY A 946 -0.05 -2.18 17.10
N CYS A 947 0.31 -1.06 17.74
CA CYS A 947 1.14 -1.08 18.94
C CYS A 947 0.35 -1.64 20.13
N SER A 948 0.68 -2.85 20.58
CA SER A 948 0.03 -3.55 21.70
C SER A 948 0.52 -3.08 23.08
N CYS A 949 0.56 -1.76 23.30
CA CYS A 949 1.03 -1.15 24.54
C CYS A 949 -0.13 -0.56 25.35
N THR A 950 -0.03 -0.63 26.68
CA THR A 950 -1.07 -0.17 27.61
C THR A 950 -1.33 1.33 27.50
N HIS A 951 -2.61 1.69 27.38
CA HIS A 951 -3.13 3.06 27.49
C HIS A 951 -2.63 4.09 26.46
N SER A 952 -2.42 3.70 25.19
CA SER A 952 -2.35 4.70 24.10
C SER A 952 -3.76 5.01 23.59
N ILE A 953 -4.19 6.25 23.74
CA ILE A 953 -5.19 6.87 22.86
C ILE A 953 -4.61 6.82 21.45
N GLN A 954 -5.42 6.45 20.46
CA GLN A 954 -5.01 6.32 19.05
C GLN A 954 -5.81 7.34 18.22
N THR A 955 -5.18 8.46 17.90
CA THR A 955 -5.83 9.66 17.34
C THR A 955 -4.77 10.62 16.81
N SER A 956 -5.11 11.41 15.80
CA SER A 956 -4.27 12.51 15.34
C SER A 956 -4.43 13.70 16.28
N VAL A 957 -3.34 14.36 16.67
CA VAL A 957 -3.34 15.51 17.61
C VAL A 957 -2.50 16.67 17.08
N GLY A 958 -3.01 17.90 17.22
CA GLY A 958 -2.24 19.12 17.10
C GLY A 958 -2.04 19.78 18.46
N TYR A 959 -0.80 20.15 18.80
CA TYR A 959 -0.46 20.89 20.02
C TYR A 959 0.07 22.29 19.68
N LEU A 960 -0.37 23.30 20.45
CA LEU A 960 0.04 24.70 20.32
C LEU A 960 0.89 25.11 21.54
N PRO A 961 1.96 25.93 21.40
CA PRO A 961 2.65 26.53 22.53
C PRO A 961 1.70 27.39 23.38
N ARG A 962 1.68 27.20 24.70
CA ARG A 962 0.83 27.97 25.62
C ARG A 962 1.06 29.48 25.58
N THR A 963 2.25 29.90 25.14
CA THR A 963 2.60 31.30 24.89
C THR A 963 1.82 31.94 23.73
N MET A 964 0.95 31.18 23.05
CA MET A 964 0.15 31.61 21.90
C MET A 964 -1.38 31.46 22.13
N GLU A 965 -1.82 31.15 23.36
CA GLU A 965 -3.23 30.99 23.77
C GLU A 965 -3.98 32.33 23.95
#